data_AF-A0A0B6EYQ0-F1
#
_entry.id   AF-A0A0B6EYQ0-F1
#
_cell.length_a   1.000
_cell.length_b   1.000
_cell.length_c   1.000
_cell.angle_alpha   90.00
_cell.angle_beta   90.00
_cell.angle_gamma   90.00
#
_symmetry.space_group_name_H-M   'P 1'
#
loop_
_entity.id
_entity.type
_entity.pdbx_description
1 polymer ?
#
loop_
_entity_poly.entity_id
_entity_poly.type
_entity_poly.pdbx_seq_one_letter_code
_entity_poly.pdbx_strand_id
1 'polypeptide(L)'
;MFKTSFRLPDALRSSLGVFFAAFLAVALVIGGQSLVLNTPVANAATNEISVSPKEHTYNRVSARPMDTLEFTIEEDATINELDFKLEGTGWLQEYNLWVNGKELSPKITRSGAPQKAPLVEHNNLNIEVKKGDKVELKLRYTAPTVSGSVALTLRGILPEPEQPSEPEVTSEPETEAPTEEPSVEPTTDPETEKPEDKPTVGPEPTTTEETTSKPTETPVPSVTSPQPSAAEVTPAAPEFVDPSTSEKCVEKGYVTLPETEGVDYYLNSVKKAAGLHVYEQTKPGKVQITAKAQDGFVLASDATTQWDFEFSGEVKNCSTKPDQPVDEGEKVREFTATGHDFALNADEVDTTRPNTFTAVVGEDIKFTRATVRIETNATFLDPQYYRLTIDQMEDGVTLERQNVHIGNGYIEMDAVPVKNGQPYESNIPKDAVFTFTNSLSQNKNLKVTLDVYGKKIEKNEPEIITPPDGADWVHSRVANPQLPEQCGLRVAVVADMSRSLQYADTNGFEQSRLAANALIDALAGTPVELGVYNFATTAPQVPAGSTYGGNPPYESMESEAGVAKVKQAVANWNRVSADSTNWEAGLQQVEDGDYDIVYFITDGMPTYSSKSRGLGINGEFVQASALNAAIDAANELKKNGTRIVPIMVDLTLGGNGAERHTVTQDYVLKDIAPLPDYLDKGGYYYQVQSADKGPQTSKYISKTDSITVNFEIAVNGGGLKVYKSTNPRGFYTAKEATQDKSGYTYGPRGVKVMGEDISGTGDTIRVEQYSLLAEKMGELGNQIANNCRGIVTVKKNIVDKSGKILEDGAPGWDFTLTANDAVIDSEYGADRRTSMKSTSGSKSSWGTASWRINSDEEQVLKLEETQQTGFNLFKTDSKNAVCTQEIDGETKPLEVTNDGDLGFKVKMAKSGMGLASVSCVVSNYEEKDSPKGKLTFKKAQYGANGEEILDNLGGAAFEIYAAANGKPNFEGRPVFSIEPGKTSVDIDKTGTFYLVETRAPSGLNLLPRPVKFNITMESGEFKVSVDGEENPFLAASGTGQNMVLTVTDTMSGKLPKSGGHGFLAWALFGLLMTVGGFFWIRRRAAA
;
A
#
# COMPACT_ATOMS: atom_id res chain seq x y z
N MET A 1 -37.30 -49.50 -44.91
CA MET A 1 -38.47 -49.20 -44.05
C MET A 1 -38.18 -47.88 -43.37
N PHE A 2 -38.88 -46.80 -43.71
CA PHE A 2 -40.17 -46.37 -43.13
C PHE A 2 -40.01 -45.93 -41.65
N LYS A 3 -40.20 -44.66 -41.27
CA LYS A 3 -40.41 -43.43 -42.09
C LYS A 3 -40.13 -42.15 -41.27
N THR A 4 -39.58 -41.12 -41.93
CA THR A 4 -39.79 -39.63 -41.83
C THR A 4 -40.48 -39.03 -40.58
N SER A 5 -40.09 -37.84 -40.08
CA SER A 5 -39.70 -36.60 -40.81
C SER A 5 -38.31 -36.03 -40.43
N PHE A 6 -37.54 -35.25 -41.20
CA PHE A 6 -37.77 -34.17 -42.20
C PHE A 6 -38.19 -32.81 -41.58
N ARG A 7 -37.59 -31.64 -41.95
CA ARG A 7 -36.45 -31.37 -42.87
C ARG A 7 -35.88 -29.93 -42.70
N LEU A 8 -34.62 -29.70 -43.10
CA LEU A 8 -34.14 -28.38 -43.60
C LEU A 8 -34.67 -28.11 -45.03
N PRO A 9 -34.72 -26.83 -45.46
CA PRO A 9 -33.68 -26.27 -46.35
C PRO A 9 -33.14 -24.93 -45.83
N ASP A 10 -31.89 -24.49 -46.05
CA ASP A 10 -30.95 -24.57 -47.20
C ASP A 10 -31.07 -23.44 -48.23
N ALA A 11 -30.34 -22.35 -47.96
CA ALA A 11 -29.47 -21.67 -48.93
C ALA A 11 -28.26 -21.10 -48.15
N LEU A 12 -27.16 -21.85 -47.96
CA LEU A 12 -26.02 -22.10 -48.88
C LEU A 12 -25.19 -20.86 -49.26
N ARG A 13 -23.91 -20.89 -48.84
CA ARG A 13 -22.76 -19.99 -49.15
C ARG A 13 -22.82 -18.63 -48.45
N SER A 14 -21.79 -18.17 -47.71
CA SER A 14 -20.44 -18.70 -47.41
C SER A 14 -20.02 -18.16 -46.03
N SER A 15 -19.72 -18.97 -45.00
CA SER A 15 -18.49 -19.76 -44.72
C SER A 15 -17.55 -19.05 -43.71
N LEU A 16 -16.99 -19.69 -42.68
CA LEU A 16 -17.33 -20.94 -41.97
C LEU A 16 -16.53 -21.00 -40.64
N GLY A 17 -17.01 -21.65 -39.59
CA GLY A 17 -16.17 -21.94 -38.42
C GLY A 17 -16.72 -22.92 -37.36
N VAL A 18 -15.79 -23.70 -36.79
CA VAL A 18 -15.67 -24.09 -35.36
C VAL A 18 -16.50 -25.27 -34.77
N PHE A 19 -15.77 -26.23 -34.18
CA PHE A 19 -16.10 -27.27 -33.15
C PHE A 19 -17.28 -28.29 -33.34
N PHE A 20 -17.34 -29.44 -32.64
CA PHE A 20 -16.34 -30.49 -32.30
C PHE A 20 -17.09 -31.82 -31.96
N ALA A 21 -16.42 -32.92 -31.55
CA ALA A 21 -16.98 -34.28 -31.54
C ALA A 21 -16.83 -35.12 -30.23
N ALA A 22 -17.56 -36.24 -30.15
CA ALA A 22 -17.58 -37.24 -29.06
C ALA A 22 -18.28 -38.55 -29.54
N PHE A 23 -18.06 -39.78 -29.02
CA PHE A 23 -16.93 -40.44 -28.33
C PHE A 23 -17.16 -42.00 -28.31
N LEU A 24 -16.37 -42.76 -27.53
CA LEU A 24 -16.45 -44.22 -27.17
C LEU A 24 -15.96 -45.29 -28.18
N ALA A 25 -15.39 -46.46 -27.76
CA ALA A 25 -14.46 -46.83 -26.66
C ALA A 25 -14.14 -48.37 -26.63
N VAL A 26 -13.14 -48.78 -25.82
CA VAL A 26 -12.83 -50.17 -25.32
C VAL A 26 -12.14 -51.11 -26.34
N ALA A 27 -11.07 -51.90 -26.07
CA ALA A 27 -9.98 -52.03 -25.05
C ALA A 27 -9.05 -53.19 -25.53
N LEU A 28 -7.84 -53.53 -25.05
CA LEU A 28 -6.82 -53.05 -24.08
C LEU A 28 -5.42 -53.47 -24.68
N VAL A 29 -4.25 -53.80 -24.07
CA VAL A 29 -3.76 -54.16 -22.72
C VAL A 29 -2.34 -53.61 -22.48
N ILE A 30 -2.13 -53.05 -21.28
CA ILE A 30 -0.90 -52.85 -20.46
C ILE A 30 0.49 -53.23 -21.05
N GLY A 31 1.39 -52.23 -21.11
CA GLY A 31 2.84 -52.41 -21.32
C GLY A 31 3.62 -51.11 -21.54
N GLY A 32 3.23 -50.00 -20.88
CA GLY A 32 3.63 -48.64 -21.28
C GLY A 32 4.80 -48.03 -20.51
N GLN A 33 5.92 -47.79 -21.20
CA GLN A 33 6.78 -46.63 -20.92
C GLN A 33 6.10 -45.37 -21.48
N SER A 34 6.31 -44.21 -20.86
CA SER A 34 5.71 -42.94 -21.25
C SER A 34 6.27 -42.45 -22.60
N LEU A 35 5.49 -42.60 -23.67
CA LEU A 35 5.79 -42.10 -25.01
C LEU A 35 4.98 -40.82 -25.29
N VAL A 36 5.64 -39.83 -25.90
CA VAL A 36 5.10 -38.50 -26.18
C VAL A 36 3.99 -38.55 -27.23
N LEU A 37 2.89 -37.84 -26.98
CA LEU A 37 1.94 -37.39 -28.00
C LEU A 37 1.58 -35.92 -27.74
N ASN A 38 1.91 -35.06 -28.70
CA ASN A 38 1.66 -33.62 -28.60
C ASN A 38 0.18 -33.31 -28.82
N THR A 39 -0.39 -32.44 -27.98
CA THR A 39 -1.37 -31.45 -28.45
C THR A 39 -0.60 -30.22 -28.97
N PRO A 40 -1.00 -29.63 -30.10
CA PRO A 40 -0.21 -28.56 -30.72
C PRO A 40 -0.31 -27.25 -29.93
N VAL A 41 0.84 -26.61 -29.71
CA VAL A 41 0.89 -25.15 -29.53
C VAL A 41 0.32 -24.52 -30.80
N ALA A 42 -0.44 -23.42 -30.66
CA ALA A 42 -0.81 -22.58 -31.79
C ALA A 42 0.43 -21.82 -32.27
N ASN A 43 1.30 -22.48 -33.04
CA ASN A 43 2.41 -21.83 -33.71
C ASN A 43 1.84 -20.72 -34.60
N ALA A 44 2.06 -19.46 -34.24
CA ALA A 44 1.98 -18.37 -35.20
C ALA A 44 2.90 -18.73 -36.37
N ALA A 45 2.37 -18.70 -37.59
CA ALA A 45 3.10 -19.17 -38.76
C ALA A 45 4.27 -18.23 -39.04
N THR A 46 5.48 -18.62 -38.63
CA THR A 46 6.73 -17.92 -38.92
C THR A 46 7.00 -18.01 -40.41
N ASN A 47 6.60 -16.98 -41.14
CA ASN A 47 6.76 -16.88 -42.58
C ASN A 47 8.23 -16.62 -42.92
N GLU A 48 8.69 -17.10 -44.07
CA GLU A 48 10.00 -16.74 -44.60
C GLU A 48 9.93 -15.29 -45.12
N ILE A 49 10.68 -14.38 -44.50
CA ILE A 49 10.71 -12.96 -44.86
C ILE A 49 11.64 -12.79 -46.07
N SER A 50 11.14 -12.15 -47.12
CA SER A 50 11.85 -12.02 -48.40
C SER A 50 13.03 -11.07 -48.31
N VAL A 51 14.19 -11.50 -48.84
CA VAL A 51 15.40 -10.70 -48.95
C VAL A 51 15.99 -10.74 -50.36
N SER A 52 16.69 -9.66 -50.73
CA SER A 52 17.27 -9.45 -52.06
C SER A 52 18.73 -8.98 -51.96
N PRO A 53 19.71 -9.69 -52.58
CA PRO A 53 19.59 -11.02 -53.18
C PRO A 53 19.46 -12.11 -52.10
N LYS A 54 18.82 -13.25 -52.38
CA LYS A 54 18.77 -14.39 -51.42
C LYS A 54 20.13 -15.07 -51.19
N GLU A 55 21.06 -14.94 -52.14
CA GLU A 55 22.42 -15.48 -52.04
C GLU A 55 23.46 -14.51 -52.63
N HIS A 56 24.58 -14.34 -51.93
CA HIS A 56 25.78 -13.65 -52.41
C HIS A 56 26.88 -14.65 -52.76
N THR A 57 27.32 -14.69 -54.02
CA THR A 57 28.42 -15.56 -54.48
C THR A 57 29.71 -14.77 -54.74
N TYR A 58 30.86 -15.27 -54.30
CA TYR A 58 32.15 -14.58 -54.40
C TYR A 58 33.29 -15.53 -54.80
N ASN A 59 34.22 -15.05 -55.64
CA ASN A 59 35.26 -15.91 -56.23
C ASN A 59 36.66 -15.26 -56.15
N ARG A 60 37.57 -15.88 -55.40
CA ARG A 60 38.97 -15.48 -55.15
C ARG A 60 39.13 -14.06 -54.58
N VAL A 61 38.14 -13.61 -53.80
CA VAL A 61 38.12 -12.29 -53.13
C VAL A 61 39.12 -12.23 -51.97
N SER A 62 39.53 -11.02 -51.59
CA SER A 62 40.27 -10.78 -50.34
C SER A 62 39.38 -11.06 -49.13
N ALA A 63 39.93 -11.71 -48.11
CA ALA A 63 39.10 -12.37 -47.09
C ALA A 63 39.44 -12.00 -45.63
N ARG A 64 40.21 -10.92 -45.41
CA ARG A 64 40.78 -10.56 -44.09
C ARG A 64 40.75 -9.06 -43.73
N PRO A 65 39.58 -8.47 -43.40
CA PRO A 65 38.24 -9.03 -43.59
C PRO A 65 37.84 -8.99 -45.06
N MET A 66 36.71 -9.60 -45.38
CA MET A 66 36.01 -9.38 -46.63
C MET A 66 35.22 -8.05 -46.56
N ASP A 67 34.84 -7.52 -47.72
CA ASP A 67 33.86 -6.44 -47.80
C ASP A 67 32.50 -6.88 -47.25
N THR A 68 31.67 -5.92 -46.82
CA THR A 68 30.35 -6.20 -46.25
C THR A 68 29.40 -6.72 -47.34
N LEU A 69 28.67 -7.80 -47.04
CA LEU A 69 27.59 -8.33 -47.86
C LEU A 69 26.26 -7.77 -47.36
N GLU A 70 25.49 -7.12 -48.23
CA GLU A 70 24.21 -6.49 -47.89
C GLU A 70 23.03 -7.30 -48.46
N PHE A 71 22.02 -7.56 -47.64
CA PHE A 71 20.76 -8.18 -48.03
C PHE A 71 19.63 -7.18 -47.72
N THR A 72 18.91 -6.71 -48.74
CA THR A 72 17.77 -5.79 -48.55
C THR A 72 16.52 -6.58 -48.20
N ILE A 73 15.76 -6.12 -47.21
CA ILE A 73 14.50 -6.71 -46.77
C ILE A 73 13.37 -6.19 -47.67
N GLU A 74 12.55 -7.09 -48.23
CA GLU A 74 11.58 -6.78 -49.29
C GLU A 74 10.14 -6.56 -48.79
N GLU A 75 9.89 -6.68 -47.49
CA GLU A 75 8.57 -6.51 -46.87
C GLU A 75 8.72 -6.07 -45.41
N ASP A 76 7.78 -5.26 -44.91
CA ASP A 76 7.74 -4.92 -43.48
C ASP A 76 7.49 -6.21 -42.68
N ALA A 77 8.19 -6.39 -41.55
CA ALA A 77 8.16 -7.64 -40.79
C ALA A 77 8.68 -7.47 -39.35
N THR A 78 8.48 -8.49 -38.52
CA THR A 78 9.22 -8.69 -37.27
C THR A 78 10.05 -9.97 -37.39
N ILE A 79 11.39 -9.85 -37.41
CA ILE A 79 12.32 -10.97 -37.52
C ILE A 79 12.45 -11.65 -36.16
N ASN A 80 12.15 -12.96 -36.13
CA ASN A 80 12.26 -13.82 -34.96
C ASN A 80 13.44 -14.81 -35.07
N GLU A 81 13.78 -15.21 -36.30
CA GLU A 81 14.96 -16.04 -36.59
C GLU A 81 15.71 -15.53 -37.82
N LEU A 82 17.05 -15.58 -37.77
CA LEU A 82 17.95 -15.17 -38.86
C LEU A 82 19.04 -16.24 -39.01
N ASP A 83 19.01 -16.96 -40.13
CA ASP A 83 19.98 -17.99 -40.46
C ASP A 83 20.83 -17.53 -41.64
N PHE A 84 22.16 -17.68 -41.56
CA PHE A 84 23.01 -17.61 -42.75
C PHE A 84 23.87 -18.86 -42.92
N LYS A 85 23.94 -19.35 -44.16
CA LYS A 85 24.67 -20.55 -44.54
C LYS A 85 25.86 -20.17 -45.41
N LEU A 86 27.06 -20.56 -45.00
CA LEU A 86 28.28 -20.37 -45.79
C LEU A 86 28.63 -21.64 -46.56
N GLU A 87 28.87 -21.53 -47.86
CA GLU A 87 29.48 -22.59 -48.67
C GLU A 87 30.83 -22.14 -49.24
N GLY A 88 31.76 -23.08 -49.48
CA GLY A 88 33.05 -22.77 -50.11
C GLY A 88 34.27 -23.46 -49.48
N THR A 89 35.45 -22.93 -49.77
CA THR A 89 36.74 -23.55 -49.41
C THR A 89 37.41 -22.96 -48.16
N GLY A 90 36.97 -21.80 -47.69
CA GLY A 90 37.53 -21.12 -46.52
C GLY A 90 37.04 -21.67 -45.17
N TRP A 91 37.80 -21.38 -44.12
CA TRP A 91 37.35 -21.51 -42.72
C TRP A 91 37.09 -20.10 -42.16
N LEU A 92 35.87 -19.87 -41.68
CA LEU A 92 35.47 -18.63 -41.01
C LEU A 92 36.16 -18.54 -39.64
N GLN A 93 36.74 -17.39 -39.34
CA GLN A 93 37.42 -17.09 -38.07
C GLN A 93 36.58 -16.17 -37.17
N GLU A 94 35.85 -15.24 -37.77
CA GLU A 94 34.89 -14.36 -37.11
C GLU A 94 33.91 -13.81 -38.16
N TYR A 95 32.74 -13.36 -37.72
CA TYR A 95 31.86 -12.49 -38.48
C TYR A 95 31.35 -11.35 -37.59
N ASN A 96 30.84 -10.30 -38.23
CA ASN A 96 29.96 -9.32 -37.61
C ASN A 96 28.66 -9.28 -38.43
N LEU A 97 27.52 -9.10 -37.76
CA LEU A 97 26.19 -9.13 -38.35
C LEU A 97 25.39 -7.94 -37.79
N TRP A 98 24.77 -7.16 -38.67
CA TRP A 98 23.86 -6.08 -38.30
C TRP A 98 22.50 -6.26 -38.96
N VAL A 99 21.44 -5.84 -38.28
CA VAL A 99 20.07 -5.72 -38.83
C VAL A 99 19.63 -4.28 -38.60
N ASN A 100 19.39 -3.54 -39.69
CA ASN A 100 19.17 -2.09 -39.70
C ASN A 100 20.14 -1.30 -38.78
N GLY A 101 21.45 -1.57 -38.93
CA GLY A 101 22.51 -0.95 -38.13
C GLY A 101 22.67 -1.46 -36.69
N LYS A 102 21.73 -2.24 -36.15
CA LYS A 102 21.84 -2.88 -34.82
C LYS A 102 22.73 -4.12 -34.92
N GLU A 103 23.88 -4.12 -34.23
CA GLU A 103 24.79 -5.29 -34.21
C GLU A 103 24.22 -6.44 -33.40
N LEU A 104 24.31 -7.66 -33.95
CA LEU A 104 23.94 -8.90 -33.28
C LEU A 104 25.21 -9.66 -32.87
N SER A 105 25.26 -10.11 -31.61
CA SER A 105 26.43 -10.77 -31.02
C SER A 105 26.82 -12.03 -31.83
N PRO A 106 28.04 -12.08 -32.40
CA PRO A 106 28.40 -13.18 -33.30
C PRO A 106 28.72 -14.48 -32.54
N LYS A 107 28.10 -15.57 -32.96
CA LYS A 107 28.30 -16.93 -32.41
C LYS A 107 29.68 -17.53 -32.75
N ILE A 108 30.43 -16.92 -33.66
CA ILE A 108 31.80 -17.31 -34.05
C ILE A 108 32.70 -16.09 -33.93
N THR A 109 33.55 -16.09 -32.90
CA THR A 109 34.43 -14.98 -32.54
C THR A 109 35.91 -15.31 -32.77
N ARG A 110 36.76 -14.28 -32.83
CA ARG A 110 38.20 -14.40 -33.15
C ARG A 110 39.02 -15.30 -32.22
N SER A 111 38.56 -15.48 -30.98
CA SER A 111 39.17 -16.34 -29.98
C SER A 111 38.72 -17.81 -30.09
N GLY A 112 37.65 -18.07 -30.83
CA GLY A 112 37.11 -19.41 -31.08
C GLY A 112 37.87 -20.19 -32.16
N ALA A 113 37.59 -21.50 -32.19
CA ALA A 113 38.08 -22.38 -33.25
C ALA A 113 37.41 -22.04 -34.60
N PRO A 114 38.18 -21.88 -35.69
CA PRO A 114 37.61 -21.61 -37.01
C PRO A 114 36.66 -22.71 -37.49
N GLN A 115 35.59 -22.34 -38.19
CA GLN A 115 34.58 -23.26 -38.70
C GLN A 115 34.55 -23.28 -40.24
N LYS A 116 34.41 -24.47 -40.85
CA LYS A 116 34.34 -24.62 -42.31
C LYS A 116 32.89 -24.77 -42.76
N ALA A 117 32.46 -23.91 -43.69
CA ALA A 117 31.10 -23.92 -44.24
C ALA A 117 29.97 -24.04 -43.18
N PRO A 118 29.97 -23.21 -42.11
CA PRO A 118 28.95 -23.28 -41.08
C PRO A 118 27.57 -22.83 -41.60
N LEU A 119 26.53 -23.45 -41.05
CA LEU A 119 25.23 -22.81 -40.88
C LEU A 119 25.29 -22.06 -39.55
N VAL A 120 24.83 -20.81 -39.53
CA VAL A 120 24.83 -19.94 -38.35
C VAL A 120 23.42 -19.38 -38.15
N GLU A 121 22.74 -19.95 -37.16
CA GLU A 121 21.35 -19.66 -36.80
C GLU A 121 21.32 -18.58 -35.70
N HIS A 122 20.38 -17.63 -35.72
CA HIS A 122 20.12 -16.67 -34.66
C HIS A 122 18.62 -16.67 -34.33
N ASN A 123 18.23 -17.31 -33.23
CA ASN A 123 16.84 -17.52 -32.82
C ASN A 123 16.50 -16.63 -31.62
N ASN A 124 15.22 -16.58 -31.25
CA ASN A 124 14.68 -15.72 -30.18
C ASN A 124 15.01 -14.23 -30.41
N LEU A 125 15.02 -13.81 -31.67
CA LEU A 125 15.03 -12.40 -32.04
C LEU A 125 13.62 -11.83 -31.87
N ASN A 126 13.55 -10.51 -31.78
CA ASN A 126 12.32 -9.74 -31.92
C ASN A 126 12.74 -8.37 -32.49
N ILE A 127 12.86 -8.29 -33.82
CA ILE A 127 13.40 -7.13 -34.51
C ILE A 127 12.41 -6.69 -35.60
N GLU A 128 11.66 -5.64 -35.30
CA GLU A 128 10.86 -4.92 -36.29
C GLU A 128 11.77 -4.33 -37.38
N VAL A 129 11.37 -4.52 -38.64
CA VAL A 129 12.08 -4.08 -39.85
C VAL A 129 11.07 -3.62 -40.90
N LYS A 130 11.50 -2.71 -41.76
CA LYS A 130 10.69 -2.19 -42.88
C LYS A 130 11.28 -2.57 -44.23
N LYS A 131 10.43 -2.58 -45.26
CA LYS A 131 10.86 -2.77 -46.65
C LYS A 131 11.92 -1.73 -47.02
N GLY A 132 13.10 -2.20 -47.39
CA GLY A 132 14.28 -1.37 -47.69
C GLY A 132 15.34 -1.36 -46.60
N ASP A 133 15.04 -1.86 -45.39
CA ASP A 133 16.05 -2.08 -44.35
C ASP A 133 17.07 -3.16 -44.79
N LYS A 134 18.26 -3.14 -44.18
CA LYS A 134 19.37 -4.05 -44.54
C LYS A 134 19.69 -5.04 -43.43
N VAL A 135 20.01 -6.26 -43.83
CA VAL A 135 20.88 -7.16 -43.07
C VAL A 135 22.29 -7.07 -43.66
N GLU A 136 23.27 -6.72 -42.84
CA GLU A 136 24.67 -6.55 -43.24
C GLU A 136 25.53 -7.63 -42.58
N LEU A 137 26.28 -8.39 -43.37
CA LEU A 137 27.15 -9.47 -42.90
C LEU A 137 28.59 -9.25 -43.35
N LYS A 138 29.52 -9.19 -42.41
CA LYS A 138 30.95 -9.01 -42.69
C LYS A 138 31.74 -10.21 -42.20
N LEU A 139 32.42 -10.88 -43.13
CA LEU A 139 33.09 -12.16 -42.88
C LEU A 139 34.62 -12.00 -42.80
N ARG A 140 35.27 -12.86 -42.01
CA ARG A 140 36.74 -12.95 -41.96
C ARG A 140 37.19 -14.40 -41.94
N TYR A 141 38.11 -14.74 -42.84
CA TYR A 141 38.58 -16.11 -43.04
C TYR A 141 40.03 -16.33 -42.60
N THR A 142 40.36 -17.58 -42.28
CA THR A 142 41.75 -17.99 -42.00
C THR A 142 42.63 -18.01 -43.26
N ALA A 143 42.06 -18.07 -44.46
CA ALA A 143 42.77 -17.89 -45.72
C ALA A 143 42.87 -16.39 -46.10
N PRO A 144 43.91 -15.95 -46.84
CA PRO A 144 43.98 -14.58 -47.35
C PRO A 144 43.00 -14.30 -48.51
N THR A 145 42.68 -15.33 -49.29
CA THR A 145 41.68 -15.29 -50.37
C THR A 145 40.77 -16.51 -50.33
N VAL A 146 39.50 -16.36 -50.70
CA VAL A 146 38.49 -17.43 -50.68
C VAL A 146 37.57 -17.38 -51.90
N SER A 147 36.92 -18.51 -52.18
CA SER A 147 35.73 -18.59 -53.04
C SER A 147 34.62 -19.34 -52.29
N GLY A 148 33.38 -18.90 -52.45
CA GLY A 148 32.23 -19.41 -51.71
C GLY A 148 30.95 -18.64 -51.99
N SER A 149 29.94 -18.86 -51.16
CA SER A 149 28.70 -18.09 -51.13
C SER A 149 28.14 -17.93 -49.72
N VAL A 150 27.16 -17.02 -49.58
CA VAL A 150 26.31 -16.86 -48.40
C VAL A 150 24.85 -16.87 -48.85
N ALA A 151 24.04 -17.80 -48.36
CA ALA A 151 22.59 -17.68 -48.40
C ALA A 151 22.08 -17.15 -47.06
N LEU A 152 21.11 -16.23 -47.09
CA LEU A 152 20.41 -15.72 -45.90
C LEU A 152 18.97 -16.25 -45.89
N THR A 153 18.44 -16.55 -44.71
CA THR A 153 17.04 -16.92 -44.50
C THR A 153 16.55 -16.19 -43.25
N LEU A 154 15.45 -15.45 -43.39
CA LEU A 154 14.79 -14.74 -42.30
C LEU A 154 13.45 -15.40 -42.03
N ARG A 155 13.06 -15.54 -40.76
CA ARG A 155 11.75 -16.04 -40.35
C ARG A 155 11.12 -15.13 -39.31
N GLY A 156 9.82 -14.98 -39.38
CA GLY A 156 9.11 -14.16 -38.40
C GLY A 156 7.67 -13.84 -38.76
N ILE A 157 7.17 -12.73 -38.23
CA ILE A 157 5.79 -12.29 -38.41
C ILE A 157 5.76 -11.25 -39.54
N LEU A 158 4.86 -11.43 -40.50
CA LEU A 158 4.51 -10.42 -41.49
C LEU A 158 3.25 -9.68 -41.01
N PRO A 159 3.12 -8.36 -41.25
CA PRO A 159 1.90 -7.63 -40.97
C PRO A 159 0.75 -8.18 -41.82
N GLU A 160 -0.45 -8.17 -41.25
CA GLU A 160 -1.66 -8.60 -41.96
C GLU A 160 -1.95 -7.59 -43.10
N PRO A 161 -2.19 -8.05 -44.35
CA PRO A 161 -2.32 -7.14 -45.48
C PRO A 161 -3.59 -6.27 -45.37
N GLU A 162 -3.42 -4.95 -45.38
CA GLU A 162 -4.52 -4.00 -45.25
C GLU A 162 -5.64 -4.27 -46.27
N GLN A 163 -6.82 -4.60 -45.77
CA GLN A 163 -7.99 -4.84 -46.61
C GLN A 163 -8.48 -3.50 -47.19
N PRO A 164 -8.66 -3.36 -48.52
CA PRO A 164 -8.99 -2.07 -49.11
C PRO A 164 -10.36 -1.52 -48.65
N SER A 165 -10.37 -0.32 -48.09
CA SER A 165 -11.60 0.42 -47.78
C SER A 165 -12.17 1.08 -49.04
N GLU A 166 -13.23 0.52 -49.61
CA GLU A 166 -14.05 1.23 -50.61
C GLU A 166 -14.94 2.32 -49.96
N PRO A 167 -15.38 3.34 -50.73
CA PRO A 167 -15.53 4.70 -50.19
C PRO A 167 -16.93 5.11 -49.74
N GLU A 168 -17.00 6.20 -48.97
CA GLU A 168 -18.24 6.90 -48.61
C GLU A 168 -19.02 7.38 -49.85
N VAL A 169 -20.34 7.16 -49.87
CA VAL A 169 -21.29 7.82 -50.78
C VAL A 169 -22.58 8.17 -50.02
N THR A 170 -23.19 9.31 -50.35
CA THR A 170 -24.28 9.96 -49.62
C THR A 170 -25.70 9.56 -50.06
N SER A 171 -26.65 9.71 -49.13
CA SER A 171 -28.07 10.12 -49.31
C SER A 171 -29.03 9.27 -50.18
N GLU A 172 -30.09 8.75 -49.52
CA GLU A 172 -31.54 8.81 -49.85
C GLU A 172 -32.09 8.49 -51.28
N PRO A 173 -33.36 8.02 -51.42
CA PRO A 173 -34.19 7.22 -50.50
C PRO A 173 -35.04 6.11 -51.22
N GLU A 174 -36.06 5.59 -50.52
CA GLU A 174 -37.34 5.01 -51.02
C GLU A 174 -37.47 3.55 -51.54
N THR A 175 -38.54 2.93 -51.01
CA THR A 175 -39.48 1.92 -51.58
C THR A 175 -39.28 0.38 -51.50
N GLU A 176 -40.43 -0.25 -51.22
CA GLU A 176 -40.94 -1.61 -51.53
C GLU A 176 -40.38 -2.86 -50.80
N ALA A 177 -41.16 -3.30 -49.79
CA ALA A 177 -41.40 -4.72 -49.48
C ALA A 177 -42.49 -5.29 -50.43
N PRO A 178 -42.79 -6.62 -50.50
CA PRO A 178 -43.64 -7.23 -49.45
C PRO A 178 -43.56 -8.78 -49.24
N THR A 179 -44.12 -9.27 -48.12
CA THR A 179 -44.84 -10.59 -47.94
C THR A 179 -44.13 -11.94 -48.28
N GLU A 180 -44.55 -13.12 -47.80
CA GLU A 180 -45.77 -13.52 -47.07
C GLU A 180 -45.53 -14.72 -46.10
N GLU A 181 -46.41 -14.86 -45.11
CA GLU A 181 -46.63 -16.06 -44.27
C GLU A 181 -47.48 -17.11 -45.04
N PRO A 182 -47.53 -18.43 -44.68
CA PRO A 182 -48.46 -18.86 -43.61
C PRO A 182 -48.22 -20.23 -42.88
N SER A 183 -48.77 -20.34 -41.66
CA SER A 183 -49.74 -21.36 -41.13
C SER A 183 -49.74 -22.85 -41.63
N VAL A 184 -50.13 -23.90 -40.88
CA VAL A 184 -50.67 -24.07 -39.50
C VAL A 184 -50.66 -25.57 -39.05
N GLU A 185 -51.10 -25.82 -37.80
CA GLU A 185 -51.57 -27.07 -37.10
C GLU A 185 -52.26 -28.20 -37.95
N PRO A 186 -52.55 -29.46 -37.44
CA PRO A 186 -53.04 -29.77 -36.07
C PRO A 186 -52.91 -31.20 -35.40
N THR A 187 -53.06 -31.24 -34.04
CA THR A 187 -53.73 -32.29 -33.19
C THR A 187 -53.21 -33.76 -33.16
N THR A 188 -53.54 -34.67 -32.21
CA THR A 188 -54.61 -34.77 -31.16
C THR A 188 -54.18 -35.63 -29.93
N ASP A 189 -54.93 -35.51 -28.83
CA ASP A 189 -55.03 -36.35 -27.59
C ASP A 189 -55.47 -37.84 -27.84
N PRO A 190 -55.65 -38.80 -26.87
CA PRO A 190 -56.19 -38.60 -25.48
C PRO A 190 -55.78 -39.58 -24.31
N GLU A 191 -56.28 -39.28 -23.09
CA GLU A 191 -56.87 -40.16 -22.02
C GLU A 191 -56.13 -41.41 -21.44
N THR A 192 -56.33 -41.92 -20.21
CA THR A 192 -56.74 -41.47 -18.83
C THR A 192 -56.50 -42.64 -17.83
N GLU A 193 -56.33 -42.40 -16.51
CA GLU A 193 -57.00 -43.09 -15.36
C GLU A 193 -56.36 -42.80 -13.96
N LYS A 194 -56.98 -43.32 -12.89
CA LYS A 194 -56.81 -43.06 -11.43
C LYS A 194 -57.19 -44.40 -10.68
N PRO A 195 -57.44 -44.57 -9.34
CA PRO A 195 -57.35 -43.68 -8.17
C PRO A 195 -56.86 -44.30 -6.80
N GLU A 196 -57.00 -43.49 -5.73
CA GLU A 196 -57.24 -43.85 -4.30
C GLU A 196 -56.14 -44.59 -3.46
N ASP A 197 -56.13 -44.56 -2.11
CA ASP A 197 -57.13 -44.09 -1.11
C ASP A 197 -56.51 -43.43 0.18
N LYS A 198 -57.36 -42.97 1.10
CA LYS A 198 -57.09 -42.43 2.47
C LYS A 198 -57.49 -43.49 3.56
N PRO A 199 -57.30 -43.32 4.91
CA PRO A 199 -57.90 -42.26 5.74
C PRO A 199 -57.07 -41.82 7.00
N THR A 200 -57.74 -41.20 7.98
CA THR A 200 -57.25 -40.55 9.22
C THR A 200 -57.35 -41.40 10.50
N VAL A 201 -56.64 -41.04 11.59
CA VAL A 201 -57.11 -40.82 13.00
C VAL A 201 -55.90 -40.62 13.97
N GLY A 202 -56.09 -40.02 15.16
CA GLY A 202 -55.08 -39.88 16.25
C GLY A 202 -55.03 -41.09 17.22
N PRO A 203 -54.64 -41.00 18.52
CA PRO A 203 -54.39 -39.81 19.36
C PRO A 203 -53.09 -39.90 20.24
N GLU A 204 -53.00 -39.06 21.28
CA GLU A 204 -52.11 -39.14 22.46
C GLU A 204 -52.32 -40.43 23.31
N PRO A 205 -51.40 -40.89 24.22
CA PRO A 205 -50.99 -40.11 25.41
C PRO A 205 -49.57 -40.37 26.01
N THR A 206 -49.34 -39.78 27.20
CA THR A 206 -48.24 -39.86 28.18
C THR A 206 -47.97 -41.29 28.76
N THR A 207 -46.98 -41.61 29.62
CA THR A 207 -46.46 -40.93 30.85
C THR A 207 -45.17 -41.59 31.41
N THR A 208 -44.27 -40.83 32.07
CA THR A 208 -43.37 -41.13 33.25
C THR A 208 -42.57 -42.47 33.35
N GLU A 209 -41.67 -42.74 34.31
CA GLU A 209 -41.26 -42.10 35.60
C GLU A 209 -39.75 -42.34 35.88
N GLU A 210 -39.03 -41.43 36.57
CA GLU A 210 -38.49 -41.54 37.96
C GLU A 210 -37.36 -40.48 38.13
N THR A 211 -36.75 -40.10 39.28
CA THR A 211 -37.02 -39.89 40.74
C THR A 211 -35.90 -38.91 41.24
N THR A 212 -35.59 -38.51 42.49
CA THR A 212 -35.94 -38.93 43.87
C THR A 212 -35.72 -37.78 44.90
N SER A 213 -36.61 -37.67 45.91
CA SER A 213 -36.39 -37.17 47.30
C SER A 213 -35.95 -35.72 47.65
N LYS A 214 -36.46 -35.25 48.81
CA LYS A 214 -36.37 -33.89 49.43
C LYS A 214 -35.56 -33.93 50.75
N PRO A 215 -35.09 -32.77 51.28
CA PRO A 215 -35.57 -32.28 52.59
C PRO A 215 -35.67 -30.72 52.67
N THR A 216 -35.97 -30.03 53.78
CA THR A 216 -37.11 -30.07 54.73
C THR A 216 -37.17 -28.71 55.48
N GLU A 217 -38.34 -28.27 55.95
CA GLU A 217 -38.57 -26.93 56.55
C GLU A 217 -38.43 -26.88 58.09
N THR A 218 -38.12 -25.70 58.66
CA THR A 218 -38.74 -25.08 59.89
C THR A 218 -38.15 -23.64 60.13
N PRO A 219 -38.75 -22.73 60.96
CA PRO A 219 -38.94 -21.33 60.52
C PRO A 219 -38.76 -20.17 61.57
N VAL A 220 -39.05 -18.92 61.15
CA VAL A 220 -39.36 -17.69 61.97
C VAL A 220 -38.15 -17.03 62.70
N PRO A 221 -38.06 -15.68 62.93
CA PRO A 221 -38.98 -14.54 62.63
C PRO A 221 -38.40 -13.41 61.73
N SER A 222 -39.18 -12.34 61.51
CA SER A 222 -38.84 -11.14 60.74
C SER A 222 -37.84 -10.19 61.41
N VAL A 223 -36.98 -9.55 60.60
CA VAL A 223 -36.34 -8.25 60.88
C VAL A 223 -36.42 -7.39 59.61
N THR A 224 -36.78 -6.11 59.75
CA THR A 224 -36.90 -5.17 58.63
C THR A 224 -35.57 -4.46 58.36
N SER A 225 -35.16 -4.34 57.10
CA SER A 225 -34.09 -3.44 56.64
C SER A 225 -34.35 -3.03 55.18
N PRO A 226 -33.81 -1.89 54.73
CA PRO A 226 -34.56 -1.01 53.83
C PRO A 226 -34.39 -1.32 52.35
N GLN A 227 -35.42 -0.93 51.58
CA GLN A 227 -35.31 -0.60 50.16
C GLN A 227 -34.20 0.48 49.99
N PRO A 228 -33.36 0.42 48.95
CA PRO A 228 -32.39 1.48 48.72
C PRO A 228 -33.12 2.82 48.57
N SER A 229 -32.68 3.82 49.34
CA SER A 229 -33.06 5.20 49.07
C SER A 229 -32.47 5.59 47.72
N ALA A 230 -33.23 6.32 46.91
CA ALA A 230 -32.61 7.13 45.87
C ALA A 230 -31.61 8.09 46.53
N ALA A 231 -30.49 8.36 45.88
CA ALA A 231 -29.49 9.27 46.41
C ALA A 231 -30.03 10.70 46.37
N GLU A 232 -30.07 11.37 47.52
CA GLU A 232 -30.50 12.75 47.64
C GLU A 232 -29.37 13.69 47.20
N VAL A 233 -29.61 14.48 46.14
CA VAL A 233 -28.61 15.35 45.50
C VAL A 233 -29.09 16.80 45.47
N THR A 234 -28.17 17.73 45.69
CA THR A 234 -28.43 19.16 45.64
C THR A 234 -27.79 19.74 44.37
N PRO A 235 -28.58 20.22 43.40
CA PRO A 235 -28.06 20.94 42.23
C PRO A 235 -27.13 22.09 42.64
N ALA A 236 -25.93 22.14 42.06
CA ALA A 236 -25.10 23.33 42.14
C ALA A 236 -25.78 24.50 41.40
N ALA A 237 -25.55 25.73 41.86
CA ALA A 237 -26.04 26.92 41.20
C ALA A 237 -25.24 27.20 39.91
N PRO A 238 -25.88 27.54 38.78
CA PRO A 238 -25.19 27.99 37.57
C PRO A 238 -24.59 29.38 37.77
N GLU A 239 -23.42 29.60 37.18
CA GLU A 239 -22.79 30.92 37.14
C GLU A 239 -23.42 31.74 36.01
N PHE A 240 -23.77 32.99 36.28
CA PHE A 240 -24.29 33.95 35.30
C PHE A 240 -23.41 35.19 35.29
N VAL A 241 -22.98 35.62 34.11
CA VAL A 241 -22.09 36.77 33.94
C VAL A 241 -22.61 37.68 32.84
N ASP A 242 -22.94 38.92 33.20
CA ASP A 242 -23.38 39.98 32.28
C ASP A 242 -22.28 41.06 32.11
N PRO A 243 -21.96 41.51 30.89
CA PRO A 243 -20.94 42.53 30.65
C PRO A 243 -21.17 43.84 31.42
N SER A 244 -22.43 44.25 31.59
CA SER A 244 -22.80 45.51 32.26
C SER A 244 -22.49 45.52 33.76
N THR A 245 -22.47 44.35 34.42
CA THR A 245 -22.29 44.22 35.88
C THR A 245 -20.99 43.50 36.30
N SER A 246 -20.32 42.78 35.39
CA SER A 246 -19.08 42.07 35.69
C SER A 246 -17.89 43.00 35.99
N GLU A 247 -17.24 42.76 37.14
CA GLU A 247 -15.96 43.38 37.52
C GLU A 247 -14.80 42.94 36.62
N LYS A 248 -14.84 41.70 36.11
CA LYS A 248 -13.93 41.22 35.06
C LYS A 248 -14.38 41.76 33.70
N CYS A 249 -13.45 42.08 32.80
CA CYS A 249 -13.83 42.48 31.45
C CYS A 249 -14.19 41.25 30.61
N VAL A 250 -15.43 41.19 30.14
CA VAL A 250 -16.01 40.13 29.31
C VAL A 250 -16.94 40.78 28.29
N GLU A 251 -16.83 40.41 27.01
CA GLU A 251 -17.49 41.15 25.92
C GLU A 251 -18.96 40.76 25.69
N LYS A 252 -19.32 39.49 25.95
CA LYS A 252 -20.67 38.93 25.81
C LYS A 252 -21.14 38.28 27.11
N GLY A 253 -22.46 38.24 27.30
CA GLY A 253 -23.07 37.53 28.42
C GLY A 253 -23.05 36.01 28.25
N TYR A 254 -22.88 35.28 29.35
CA TYR A 254 -22.86 33.82 29.34
C TYR A 254 -23.40 33.21 30.64
N VAL A 255 -23.71 31.92 30.55
CA VAL A 255 -24.06 31.06 31.68
C VAL A 255 -23.11 29.86 31.70
N THR A 256 -22.53 29.55 32.85
CA THR A 256 -21.86 28.26 33.08
C THR A 256 -22.85 27.31 33.75
N LEU A 257 -23.23 26.23 33.09
CA LEU A 257 -23.98 25.14 33.70
C LEU A 257 -22.99 24.22 34.44
N PRO A 258 -23.19 23.93 35.74
CA PRO A 258 -22.25 23.13 36.50
C PRO A 258 -22.43 21.64 36.16
N GLU A 259 -21.35 20.88 36.29
CA GLU A 259 -21.43 19.43 36.34
C GLU A 259 -21.84 19.01 37.76
N THR A 260 -22.91 18.21 37.89
CA THR A 260 -23.40 17.73 39.18
C THR A 260 -23.95 16.33 38.98
N GLU A 261 -23.36 15.36 39.69
CA GLU A 261 -23.71 13.95 39.59
C GLU A 261 -25.20 13.75 39.91
N GLY A 262 -25.91 13.01 39.05
CA GLY A 262 -27.34 12.75 39.21
C GLY A 262 -28.27 13.92 38.86
N VAL A 263 -27.78 15.01 38.25
CA VAL A 263 -28.59 16.20 37.93
C VAL A 263 -28.48 16.61 36.44
N ASP A 264 -29.64 16.72 35.79
CA ASP A 264 -29.79 17.28 34.44
C ASP A 264 -30.17 18.77 34.49
N TYR A 265 -29.46 19.61 33.75
CA TYR A 265 -29.76 21.04 33.60
C TYR A 265 -30.45 21.35 32.25
N TYR A 266 -31.48 22.20 32.33
CA TYR A 266 -32.32 22.62 31.21
C TYR A 266 -32.30 24.15 31.08
N LEU A 267 -31.73 24.65 29.99
CA LEU A 267 -31.71 26.08 29.66
C LEU A 267 -32.88 26.40 28.73
N ASN A 268 -33.77 27.29 29.16
CA ASN A 268 -35.04 27.61 28.50
C ASN A 268 -35.84 26.34 28.09
N SER A 269 -35.98 25.41 29.03
CA SER A 269 -36.60 24.07 28.87
C SER A 269 -35.91 23.06 27.94
N VAL A 270 -34.74 23.38 27.36
CA VAL A 270 -33.95 22.44 26.54
C VAL A 270 -32.81 21.87 27.39
N LYS A 271 -32.67 20.53 27.46
CA LYS A 271 -31.54 19.88 28.16
C LYS A 271 -30.21 20.32 27.51
N LYS A 272 -29.23 20.67 28.33
CA LYS A 272 -27.88 21.06 27.90
C LYS A 272 -26.83 20.29 28.71
N ALA A 273 -25.68 20.05 28.10
CA ALA A 273 -24.51 19.55 28.81
C ALA A 273 -23.96 20.62 29.77
N ALA A 274 -23.19 20.19 30.77
CA ALA A 274 -22.40 21.08 31.62
C ALA A 274 -21.37 21.87 30.80
N GLY A 275 -20.86 22.97 31.36
CA GLY A 275 -19.92 23.88 30.72
C GLY A 275 -20.53 25.23 30.31
N LEU A 276 -19.80 25.94 29.45
CA LEU A 276 -20.09 27.34 29.08
C LEU A 276 -21.12 27.45 27.94
N HIS A 277 -22.19 28.23 28.17
CA HIS A 277 -23.22 28.57 27.19
C HIS A 277 -23.27 30.09 27.01
N VAL A 278 -22.68 30.59 25.92
CA VAL A 278 -22.68 32.02 25.56
C VAL A 278 -24.03 32.41 24.97
N TYR A 279 -24.57 33.57 25.35
CA TYR A 279 -25.90 34.02 24.93
C TYR A 279 -25.82 35.13 23.87
N GLU A 280 -26.13 34.78 22.62
CA GLU A 280 -26.12 35.70 21.48
C GLU A 280 -27.40 36.54 21.41
N GLN A 281 -27.52 37.56 22.27
CA GLN A 281 -28.52 38.63 22.08
C GLN A 281 -27.92 40.02 22.27
N THR A 282 -27.96 40.83 21.20
CA THR A 282 -27.70 42.29 21.20
C THR A 282 -28.91 43.09 21.70
N LYS A 283 -29.71 42.48 22.59
CA LYS A 283 -31.00 42.96 23.14
C LYS A 283 -31.22 42.34 24.53
N PRO A 284 -31.96 43.00 25.42
CA PRO A 284 -32.30 42.41 26.72
C PRO A 284 -33.13 41.13 26.57
N GLY A 285 -32.85 40.12 27.38
CA GLY A 285 -33.50 38.81 27.30
C GLY A 285 -33.48 38.03 28.60
N LYS A 286 -34.50 37.21 28.84
CA LYS A 286 -34.58 36.33 30.02
C LYS A 286 -34.03 34.94 29.71
N VAL A 287 -33.27 34.39 30.65
CA VAL A 287 -32.78 33.01 30.61
C VAL A 287 -33.20 32.31 31.90
N GLN A 288 -33.98 31.25 31.74
CA GLN A 288 -34.43 30.38 32.82
C GLN A 288 -33.65 29.07 32.76
N ILE A 289 -33.15 28.63 33.91
CA ILE A 289 -32.43 27.38 34.07
C ILE A 289 -33.19 26.54 35.09
N THR A 290 -33.48 25.28 34.76
CA THR A 290 -34.11 24.33 35.68
C THR A 290 -33.27 23.06 35.80
N ALA A 291 -33.14 22.55 37.02
CA ALA A 291 -32.46 21.31 37.35
C ALA A 291 -33.48 20.19 37.61
N LYS A 292 -33.17 18.96 37.20
CA LYS A 292 -33.98 17.75 37.46
C LYS A 292 -33.07 16.60 37.88
N ALA A 293 -33.56 15.71 38.75
CA ALA A 293 -32.83 14.48 39.05
C ALA A 293 -32.80 13.55 37.84
N GLN A 294 -31.69 12.84 37.67
CA GLN A 294 -31.56 11.70 36.76
C GLN A 294 -32.13 10.43 37.42
N ASP A 295 -32.41 9.39 36.62
CA ASP A 295 -32.97 8.14 37.13
C ASP A 295 -32.06 7.50 38.20
N GLY A 296 -32.64 7.19 39.37
CA GLY A 296 -31.93 6.68 40.55
C GLY A 296 -31.63 7.74 41.62
N PHE A 297 -31.76 9.02 41.29
CA PHE A 297 -31.53 10.15 42.20
C PHE A 297 -32.83 10.87 42.56
N VAL A 298 -32.81 11.67 43.63
CA VAL A 298 -33.87 12.62 43.99
C VAL A 298 -33.26 13.96 44.36
N LEU A 299 -33.88 15.07 43.94
CA LEU A 299 -33.41 16.39 44.34
C LEU A 299 -33.76 16.63 45.82
N ALA A 300 -32.83 17.22 46.58
CA ALA A 300 -33.03 17.50 48.00
C ALA A 300 -34.24 18.40 48.23
N SER A 301 -34.99 18.14 49.30
CA SER A 301 -36.33 18.72 49.49
C SER A 301 -36.38 20.25 49.69
N ASP A 302 -35.24 20.86 50.00
CA ASP A 302 -35.02 22.31 50.15
C ASP A 302 -34.12 22.91 49.04
N ALA A 303 -33.72 22.13 48.04
CA ALA A 303 -32.81 22.56 47.00
C ALA A 303 -33.42 23.60 46.04
N THR A 304 -32.60 24.55 45.61
CA THR A 304 -32.94 25.43 44.49
C THR A 304 -32.89 24.65 43.18
N THR A 305 -34.04 24.48 42.53
CA THR A 305 -34.18 23.75 41.26
C THR A 305 -34.41 24.65 40.04
N GLN A 306 -34.50 25.97 40.25
CA GLN A 306 -34.73 26.96 39.20
C GLN A 306 -33.95 28.25 39.49
N TRP A 307 -33.36 28.84 38.45
CA TRP A 307 -32.75 30.16 38.46
C TRP A 307 -33.22 30.95 37.24
N ASP A 308 -33.63 32.19 37.44
CA ASP A 308 -34.07 33.11 36.38
C ASP A 308 -33.12 34.32 36.36
N PHE A 309 -32.51 34.56 35.20
CA PHE A 309 -31.58 35.66 34.98
C PHE A 309 -32.06 36.57 33.84
N GLU A 310 -31.70 37.86 33.92
CA GLU A 310 -31.99 38.86 32.90
C GLU A 310 -30.67 39.39 32.31
N PHE A 311 -30.41 39.08 31.04
CA PHE A 311 -29.31 39.69 30.29
C PHE A 311 -29.68 41.11 29.87
N SER A 312 -28.74 42.04 30.03
CA SER A 312 -28.81 43.42 29.56
C SER A 312 -28.84 43.54 28.04
N GLY A 313 -28.16 42.60 27.36
CA GLY A 313 -27.88 42.69 25.92
C GLY A 313 -26.77 43.70 25.56
N GLU A 314 -26.08 44.27 26.55
CA GLU A 314 -24.93 45.14 26.33
C GLU A 314 -23.68 44.34 25.94
N VAL A 315 -22.84 44.94 25.08
CA VAL A 315 -21.56 44.38 24.62
C VAL A 315 -20.44 45.33 25.03
N LYS A 316 -19.43 44.81 25.72
CA LYS A 316 -18.36 45.59 26.36
C LYS A 316 -17.03 45.33 25.65
N ASN A 317 -16.48 46.34 24.97
CA ASN A 317 -15.18 46.18 24.32
C ASN A 317 -14.06 46.18 25.37
N CYS A 318 -13.28 45.10 25.40
CA CYS A 318 -12.21 44.86 26.38
C CYS A 318 -10.79 45.06 25.81
N SER A 319 -10.67 45.54 24.57
CA SER A 319 -9.39 45.69 23.85
C SER A 319 -8.63 46.95 24.25
N THR A 320 -7.70 46.85 25.20
CA THR A 320 -6.86 47.98 25.62
C THR A 320 -5.63 48.20 24.72
N LYS A 321 -5.83 48.78 23.53
CA LYS A 321 -4.82 49.62 22.84
C LYS A 321 -5.46 50.44 21.70
N PRO A 322 -5.16 51.75 21.58
CA PRO A 322 -5.58 52.56 20.43
C PRO A 322 -4.62 52.40 19.23
N ASP A 323 -5.01 53.03 18.12
CA ASP A 323 -4.23 53.31 16.90
C ASP A 323 -3.81 52.13 16.02
N GLN A 324 -4.66 51.79 15.05
CA GLN A 324 -4.43 52.20 13.65
C GLN A 324 -5.75 52.14 12.83
N PRO A 325 -5.87 52.92 11.73
CA PRO A 325 -7.01 52.80 10.82
C PRO A 325 -6.90 51.50 9.99
N VAL A 326 -8.03 50.84 9.75
CA VAL A 326 -8.09 49.72 8.79
C VAL A 326 -8.09 50.30 7.39
N ASP A 327 -7.01 50.09 6.65
CA ASP A 327 -6.88 50.50 5.24
C ASP A 327 -7.58 49.49 4.31
N GLU A 328 -8.08 49.93 3.16
CA GLU A 328 -8.78 49.06 2.19
C GLU A 328 -7.81 48.36 1.22
N GLY A 329 -6.65 47.93 1.71
CA GLY A 329 -5.52 47.41 0.93
C GLY A 329 -5.11 45.97 1.26
N GLU A 330 -4.92 45.17 0.22
CA GLU A 330 -4.39 43.79 0.17
C GLU A 330 -5.09 42.68 0.99
N LYS A 331 -4.86 41.43 0.55
CA LYS A 331 -5.34 40.21 1.22
C LYS A 331 -4.21 39.66 2.08
N VAL A 332 -4.22 39.94 3.38
CA VAL A 332 -3.16 39.41 4.26
C VAL A 332 -3.31 37.90 4.43
N ARG A 333 -2.18 37.21 4.33
CA ARG A 333 -2.03 35.77 4.58
C ARG A 333 -0.79 35.53 5.41
N GLU A 334 -0.96 34.92 6.58
CA GLU A 334 0.12 34.60 7.50
C GLU A 334 -0.04 33.14 7.96
N PHE A 335 1.08 32.42 8.02
CA PHE A 335 1.13 31.08 8.60
C PHE A 335 2.38 30.93 9.46
N THR A 336 2.21 30.30 10.61
CA THR A 336 3.29 29.94 11.53
C THR A 336 2.99 28.57 12.11
N ALA A 337 3.94 27.65 12.03
CA ALA A 337 3.87 26.35 12.68
C ALA A 337 4.98 26.23 13.75
N THR A 338 4.69 25.53 14.84
CA THR A 338 5.63 25.29 15.95
C THR A 338 5.49 23.84 16.42
N GLY A 339 6.60 23.11 16.39
CA GLY A 339 6.71 21.81 17.05
C GLY A 339 7.15 22.02 18.50
N HIS A 340 6.41 21.42 19.44
CA HIS A 340 6.78 21.41 20.86
C HIS A 340 7.57 20.12 21.11
N ASP A 341 8.84 20.27 21.52
CA ASP A 341 9.87 19.23 21.70
C ASP A 341 10.39 18.54 20.41
N PHE A 342 10.17 19.12 19.22
CA PHE A 342 10.73 18.66 17.93
C PHE A 342 10.69 19.76 16.84
N ALA A 343 11.41 19.56 15.74
CA ALA A 343 11.42 20.47 14.59
C ALA A 343 10.18 20.34 13.68
N LEU A 344 9.48 21.45 13.44
CA LEU A 344 8.38 21.55 12.49
C LEU A 344 8.59 22.78 11.60
N ASN A 345 8.69 22.58 10.29
CA ASN A 345 9.02 23.64 9.33
C ASN A 345 7.76 24.08 8.58
N ALA A 346 7.36 25.34 8.72
CA ALA A 346 6.26 25.91 7.94
C ALA A 346 6.72 26.26 6.51
N ASP A 347 5.93 25.91 5.50
CA ASP A 347 6.16 26.33 4.12
C ASP A 347 5.83 27.82 3.93
N GLU A 348 6.44 28.44 2.91
CA GLU A 348 6.01 29.77 2.44
C GLU A 348 4.58 29.72 1.89
N VAL A 349 3.81 30.81 2.11
CA VAL A 349 2.39 30.85 1.74
C VAL A 349 2.21 30.81 0.21
N ASP A 350 1.68 29.70 -0.28
CA ASP A 350 1.38 29.51 -1.70
C ASP A 350 0.30 30.49 -2.20
N THR A 351 0.74 31.50 -2.95
CA THR A 351 -0.14 32.52 -3.55
C THR A 351 -1.14 31.97 -4.57
N THR A 352 -0.91 30.77 -5.13
CA THR A 352 -1.83 30.08 -6.04
C THR A 352 -2.89 29.28 -5.28
N ARG A 353 -2.57 28.81 -4.07
CA ARG A 353 -3.48 28.11 -3.15
C ARG A 353 -3.65 28.89 -1.82
N PRO A 354 -4.10 30.17 -1.83
CA PRO A 354 -4.02 31.09 -0.69
C PRO A 354 -4.98 30.78 0.48
N ASN A 355 -5.55 29.57 0.53
CA ASN A 355 -6.34 29.05 1.64
C ASN A 355 -5.85 27.67 2.10
N THR A 356 -4.67 27.22 1.62
CA THR A 356 -3.99 25.97 2.01
C THR A 356 -2.63 26.34 2.58
N PHE A 357 -2.25 25.68 3.68
CA PHE A 357 -1.00 25.94 4.39
C PHE A 357 -0.41 24.62 4.87
N THR A 358 0.89 24.43 4.75
CA THR A 358 1.56 23.14 4.97
C THR A 358 2.79 23.29 5.85
N ALA A 359 3.01 22.33 6.74
CA ALA A 359 4.19 22.27 7.60
C ALA A 359 4.75 20.84 7.69
N VAL A 360 6.05 20.70 7.53
CA VAL A 360 6.78 19.43 7.40
C VAL A 360 7.51 19.09 8.71
N VAL A 361 7.28 17.88 9.22
CA VAL A 361 7.92 17.36 10.45
C VAL A 361 9.39 17.00 10.15
N GLY A 362 10.33 17.53 10.94
CA GLY A 362 11.77 17.36 10.69
C GLY A 362 12.38 16.04 11.18
N GLU A 363 11.65 15.25 11.96
CA GLU A 363 12.12 14.05 12.65
C GLU A 363 10.97 13.11 13.04
N ASP A 364 11.25 11.85 13.37
CA ASP A 364 10.21 10.90 13.83
C ASP A 364 9.65 11.34 15.19
N ILE A 365 8.33 11.37 15.38
CA ILE A 365 7.66 11.84 16.62
C ILE A 365 6.53 10.94 17.12
N LYS A 366 6.36 10.90 18.45
CA LYS A 366 5.11 10.50 19.12
C LYS A 366 4.22 11.73 19.24
N PHE A 367 3.30 11.88 18.30
CA PHE A 367 2.32 12.97 18.23
C PHE A 367 1.19 12.75 19.23
N THR A 368 0.78 13.83 19.93
CA THR A 368 -0.19 13.76 21.04
C THR A 368 -1.42 14.65 20.86
N ARG A 369 -1.27 15.80 20.19
CA ARG A 369 -2.34 16.71 19.73
C ARG A 369 -1.74 17.83 18.87
N ALA A 370 -2.55 18.48 18.05
CA ALA A 370 -2.24 19.78 17.48
C ALA A 370 -3.34 20.79 17.84
N THR A 371 -2.98 22.04 18.07
CA THR A 371 -3.91 23.16 18.26
C THR A 371 -3.79 24.09 17.05
N VAL A 372 -4.92 24.41 16.42
CA VAL A 372 -4.97 25.32 15.26
C VAL A 372 -5.74 26.56 15.64
N ARG A 373 -5.08 27.72 15.63
CA ARG A 373 -5.66 29.03 15.87
C ARG A 373 -5.74 29.82 14.57
N ILE A 374 -6.93 30.30 14.22
CA ILE A 374 -7.24 30.93 12.94
C ILE A 374 -7.84 32.31 13.23
N GLU A 375 -7.12 33.36 12.87
CA GLU A 375 -7.56 34.75 13.05
C GLU A 375 -8.00 35.34 11.71
N THR A 376 -9.20 35.93 11.65
CA THR A 376 -9.81 36.38 10.38
C THR A 376 -10.88 37.43 10.58
N ASN A 377 -11.13 38.23 9.53
CA ASN A 377 -12.12 39.31 9.50
C ASN A 377 -13.52 38.87 9.00
N ALA A 378 -13.80 37.57 8.94
CA ALA A 378 -15.14 37.08 8.63
C ALA A 378 -16.09 37.22 9.83
N THR A 379 -17.33 37.62 9.58
CA THR A 379 -18.39 37.79 10.59
C THR A 379 -19.06 36.48 11.01
N PHE A 380 -18.64 35.33 10.47
CA PHE A 380 -19.25 34.02 10.72
C PHE A 380 -18.19 32.93 10.97
N LEU A 381 -18.01 32.63 12.26
CA LEU A 381 -17.11 31.65 12.90
C LEU A 381 -17.51 30.18 12.77
N ASP A 382 -17.65 29.59 11.58
CA ASP A 382 -18.09 28.18 11.47
C ASP A 382 -16.91 27.18 11.33
N PRO A 383 -16.72 26.26 12.30
CA PRO A 383 -15.65 25.27 12.27
C PRO A 383 -15.64 24.37 11.04
N GLN A 384 -16.79 24.03 10.44
CA GLN A 384 -16.87 22.95 9.45
C GLN A 384 -16.08 23.24 8.16
N TYR A 385 -15.85 24.52 7.86
CA TYR A 385 -15.11 24.96 6.68
C TYR A 385 -13.59 24.96 6.84
N TYR A 386 -13.09 24.75 8.06
CA TYR A 386 -11.67 24.69 8.40
C TYR A 386 -11.30 23.23 8.67
N ARG A 387 -10.19 22.73 8.12
CA ARG A 387 -9.74 21.33 8.28
C ARG A 387 -8.22 21.27 8.46
N LEU A 388 -7.78 20.49 9.45
CA LEU A 388 -6.40 20.01 9.57
C LEU A 388 -6.36 18.53 9.16
N THR A 389 -5.30 18.12 8.47
CA THR A 389 -4.97 16.73 8.15
C THR A 389 -3.47 16.49 8.28
N ILE A 390 -3.08 15.23 8.46
CA ILE A 390 -1.71 14.75 8.31
C ILE A 390 -1.76 13.69 7.20
N ASP A 391 -0.75 13.66 6.33
CA ASP A 391 -0.65 12.71 5.21
C ASP A 391 -0.21 11.30 5.65
N GLN A 392 0.63 11.23 6.68
CA GLN A 392 1.22 10.01 7.23
C GLN A 392 0.86 9.86 8.71
N MET A 393 0.08 8.83 9.04
CA MET A 393 -0.32 8.46 10.40
C MET A 393 -0.28 6.94 10.59
N GLU A 394 -0.07 6.50 11.83
CA GLU A 394 -0.06 5.10 12.23
C GLU A 394 -1.41 4.39 11.97
N ASP A 395 -1.36 3.17 11.41
CA ASP A 395 -2.53 2.39 10.98
C ASP A 395 -3.63 2.29 12.06
N GLY A 396 -4.86 2.68 11.71
CA GLY A 396 -6.03 2.70 12.61
C GLY A 396 -6.13 3.91 13.54
N VAL A 397 -5.28 4.93 13.38
CA VAL A 397 -5.40 6.22 14.09
C VAL A 397 -6.14 7.25 13.23
N THR A 398 -7.18 7.88 13.79
CA THR A 398 -7.89 9.01 13.19
C THR A 398 -7.53 10.31 13.91
N LEU A 399 -7.60 11.44 13.20
CA LEU A 399 -7.40 12.77 13.78
C LEU A 399 -8.76 13.40 14.12
N GLU A 400 -9.19 13.28 15.37
CA GLU A 400 -10.47 13.83 15.84
C GLU A 400 -10.36 15.30 16.27
N ARG A 401 -11.39 16.09 16.00
CA ARG A 401 -11.42 17.51 16.39
C ARG A 401 -12.10 17.69 17.75
N GLN A 402 -11.41 18.39 18.66
CA GLN A 402 -11.85 18.63 20.04
C GLN A 402 -11.70 20.12 20.40
N ASN A 403 -12.20 20.51 21.58
CA ASN A 403 -11.96 21.82 22.22
C ASN A 403 -12.12 23.07 21.33
N VAL A 404 -13.14 23.09 20.45
CA VAL A 404 -13.34 24.21 19.52
C VAL A 404 -13.82 25.47 20.24
N HIS A 405 -12.98 26.49 20.28
CA HIS A 405 -13.25 27.79 20.90
C HIS A 405 -13.42 28.88 19.84
N ILE A 406 -14.55 29.59 19.86
CA ILE A 406 -14.86 30.64 18.87
C ILE A 406 -14.88 31.99 19.59
N GLY A 407 -13.89 32.83 19.28
CA GLY A 407 -13.74 34.18 19.82
C GLY A 407 -14.17 35.27 18.85
N ASN A 408 -13.98 36.52 19.26
CA ASN A 408 -14.23 37.70 18.43
C ASN A 408 -13.11 37.81 17.37
N GLY A 409 -13.39 37.47 16.12
CA GLY A 409 -12.41 37.49 15.02
C GLY A 409 -11.42 36.32 14.99
N TYR A 410 -11.61 35.27 15.78
CA TYR A 410 -10.79 34.05 15.70
C TYR A 410 -11.55 32.77 16.07
N ILE A 411 -11.07 31.64 15.57
CA ILE A 411 -11.47 30.29 15.96
C ILE A 411 -10.21 29.48 16.29
N GLU A 412 -10.26 28.74 17.39
CA GLU A 412 -9.22 27.86 17.88
C GLU A 412 -9.80 26.44 18.00
N MET A 413 -9.03 25.40 17.67
CA MET A 413 -9.49 24.01 17.73
C MET A 413 -8.34 23.06 17.99
N ASP A 414 -8.56 22.07 18.85
CA ASP A 414 -7.64 20.94 19.02
C ASP A 414 -7.94 19.84 17.99
N ALA A 415 -6.90 19.12 17.61
CA ALA A 415 -6.92 17.96 16.75
C ALA A 415 -6.11 16.84 17.42
N VAL A 416 -6.78 15.79 17.89
CA VAL A 416 -6.24 14.76 18.77
C VAL A 416 -6.19 13.42 18.02
N PRO A 417 -5.04 12.72 17.99
CA PRO A 417 -4.95 11.36 17.48
C PRO A 417 -5.74 10.38 18.37
N VAL A 418 -6.60 9.58 17.75
CA VAL A 418 -7.54 8.67 18.40
C VAL A 418 -7.47 7.29 17.75
N LYS A 419 -7.38 6.24 18.56
CA LYS A 419 -7.33 4.83 18.13
C LYS A 419 -8.44 4.06 18.83
N ASN A 420 -9.30 3.37 18.07
CA ASN A 420 -10.50 2.69 18.59
C ASN A 420 -11.44 3.59 19.43
N GLY A 421 -11.53 4.88 19.11
CA GLY A 421 -12.37 5.83 19.85
C GLY A 421 -11.81 6.25 21.22
N GLN A 422 -10.51 6.06 21.47
CA GLN A 422 -9.79 6.57 22.64
C GLN A 422 -8.54 7.39 22.22
N PRO A 423 -8.15 8.46 22.95
CA PRO A 423 -6.93 9.21 22.66
C PRO A 423 -5.67 8.33 22.67
N TYR A 424 -4.77 8.54 21.71
CA TYR A 424 -3.63 7.66 21.45
C TYR A 424 -2.38 8.43 20.97
N GLU A 425 -1.22 8.26 21.61
CA GLU A 425 0.03 8.88 21.12
C GLU A 425 0.47 8.19 19.82
N SER A 426 0.33 8.84 18.66
CA SER A 426 0.55 8.27 17.33
C SER A 426 2.01 8.37 16.89
N ASN A 427 2.56 7.34 16.24
CA ASN A 427 3.81 7.49 15.48
C ASN A 427 3.55 8.33 14.21
N ILE A 428 4.30 9.41 14.04
CA ILE A 428 4.37 10.19 12.80
C ILE A 428 5.83 10.20 12.34
N PRO A 429 6.14 9.80 11.10
CA PRO A 429 7.51 9.79 10.60
C PRO A 429 8.03 11.20 10.30
N LYS A 430 9.35 11.30 10.16
CA LYS A 430 10.00 12.44 9.49
C LYS A 430 9.40 12.67 8.09
N ASP A 431 9.41 13.94 7.65
CA ASP A 431 8.90 14.43 6.36
C ASP A 431 7.38 14.31 6.16
N ALA A 432 6.62 13.89 7.18
CA ALA A 432 5.15 14.01 7.22
C ALA A 432 4.70 15.47 7.17
N VAL A 433 3.54 15.71 6.54
CA VAL A 433 3.01 17.04 6.21
C VAL A 433 1.68 17.31 6.91
N PHE A 434 1.70 18.19 7.91
CA PHE A 434 0.50 18.81 8.44
C PHE A 434 -0.06 19.79 7.39
N THR A 435 -1.29 19.55 6.94
CA THR A 435 -1.98 20.40 5.97
C THR A 435 -3.21 21.04 6.60
N PHE A 436 -3.26 22.38 6.62
CA PHE A 436 -4.45 23.15 6.99
C PHE A 436 -5.14 23.72 5.74
N THR A 437 -6.47 23.62 5.68
CA THR A 437 -7.29 24.14 4.58
C THR A 437 -8.49 24.95 5.08
N ASN A 438 -8.81 26.03 4.37
CA ASN A 438 -9.98 26.89 4.56
C ASN A 438 -10.87 26.89 3.30
N SER A 439 -12.16 26.60 3.45
CA SER A 439 -13.14 26.64 2.36
C SER A 439 -14.05 27.89 2.37
N LEU A 440 -13.92 28.80 3.36
CA LEU A 440 -14.63 30.08 3.38
C LEU A 440 -13.93 31.10 2.45
N SER A 441 -14.50 31.29 1.26
CA SER A 441 -14.06 32.25 0.24
C SER A 441 -14.16 33.72 0.68
N GLN A 442 -15.05 34.01 1.63
CA GLN A 442 -15.20 35.32 2.29
C GLN A 442 -14.03 35.68 3.24
N ASN A 443 -13.11 34.74 3.45
CA ASN A 443 -11.79 34.86 4.08
C ASN A 443 -10.90 36.01 3.56
N LYS A 444 -11.23 37.29 3.74
CA LYS A 444 -10.45 38.40 3.17
C LYS A 444 -9.03 38.44 3.73
N ASN A 445 -8.87 38.44 5.05
CA ASN A 445 -7.60 38.23 5.74
C ASN A 445 -7.65 36.91 6.51
N LEU A 446 -6.54 36.18 6.56
CA LEU A 446 -6.45 34.87 7.21
C LEU A 446 -5.05 34.64 7.77
N LYS A 447 -4.95 34.56 9.09
CA LYS A 447 -3.73 34.22 9.83
C LYS A 447 -3.94 32.87 10.52
N VAL A 448 -2.99 31.97 10.39
CA VAL A 448 -3.08 30.60 10.92
C VAL A 448 -1.85 30.28 11.76
N THR A 449 -2.08 29.88 13.01
CA THR A 449 -1.05 29.35 13.91
C THR A 449 -1.33 27.87 14.15
N LEU A 450 -0.31 27.03 13.97
CA LEU A 450 -0.36 25.58 14.18
C LEU A 450 0.67 25.18 15.25
N ASP A 451 0.19 24.86 16.44
CA ASP A 451 1.01 24.34 17.54
C ASP A 451 0.86 22.81 17.61
N VAL A 452 1.92 22.07 17.29
CA VAL A 452 1.89 20.60 17.29
C VAL A 452 2.66 20.08 18.49
N TYR A 453 1.98 19.29 19.32
CA TYR A 453 2.52 18.72 20.55
C TYR A 453 2.85 17.24 20.39
N GLY A 454 4.07 16.88 20.71
CA GLY A 454 4.54 15.50 20.67
C GLY A 454 5.79 15.32 21.51
N LYS A 455 6.51 14.23 21.23
CA LYS A 455 7.89 14.00 21.68
C LYS A 455 8.67 13.47 20.49
N LYS A 456 9.92 13.87 20.32
CA LYS A 456 10.87 13.16 19.45
C LYS A 456 10.84 11.65 19.78
N ILE A 457 10.74 10.80 18.77
CA ILE A 457 11.07 9.38 18.92
C ILE A 457 12.60 9.30 18.92
N GLU A 458 13.16 9.20 20.11
CA GLU A 458 14.55 8.75 20.25
C GLU A 458 14.60 7.28 19.81
N LYS A 459 15.05 7.04 18.57
CA LYS A 459 15.52 5.72 18.15
C LYS A 459 16.59 5.32 19.16
N ASN A 460 16.36 4.24 19.92
CA ASN A 460 17.35 3.71 20.85
C ASN A 460 18.68 3.55 20.10
N GLU A 461 19.72 4.28 20.51
CA GLU A 461 21.02 4.16 19.85
C GLU A 461 21.47 2.69 19.93
N PRO A 462 21.65 2.00 18.79
CA PRO A 462 21.90 0.57 18.79
C PRO A 462 23.24 0.28 19.44
N GLU A 463 23.29 -0.78 20.26
CA GLU A 463 24.38 -1.03 21.21
C GLU A 463 25.76 -0.96 20.54
N ILE A 464 26.63 -0.13 21.10
CA ILE A 464 28.01 0.06 20.62
C ILE A 464 28.87 -1.07 21.18
N ILE A 465 28.99 -2.15 20.39
CA ILE A 465 29.72 -3.36 20.72
C ILE A 465 31.23 -3.15 20.47
N THR A 466 32.03 -3.31 21.52
CA THR A 466 33.50 -3.36 21.42
C THR A 466 33.96 -4.46 20.44
N PRO A 467 35.10 -4.31 19.74
CA PRO A 467 35.69 -5.39 18.94
C PRO A 467 35.90 -6.68 19.76
N PRO A 468 35.69 -7.89 19.20
CA PRO A 468 35.66 -9.14 19.97
C PRO A 468 36.99 -9.51 20.63
N ASP A 469 38.09 -8.97 20.09
CA ASP A 469 39.46 -9.12 20.57
C ASP A 469 39.89 -8.00 21.54
N GLY A 470 39.01 -7.05 21.84
CA GLY A 470 39.29 -5.94 22.75
C GLY A 470 40.27 -4.88 22.20
N ALA A 471 40.44 -4.83 20.88
CA ALA A 471 41.32 -3.85 20.23
C ALA A 471 40.82 -2.41 20.42
N ASP A 472 41.68 -1.55 20.98
CA ASP A 472 41.41 -0.15 21.29
C ASP A 472 41.53 0.79 20.07
N TRP A 473 42.30 0.36 19.06
CA TRP A 473 42.53 1.09 17.82
C TRP A 473 41.49 0.78 16.73
N VAL A 474 40.71 -0.29 16.89
CA VAL A 474 39.60 -0.64 15.99
C VAL A 474 38.35 0.12 16.45
N HIS A 475 37.64 0.75 15.51
CA HIS A 475 36.42 1.48 15.86
C HIS A 475 35.35 0.54 16.43
N SER A 476 34.57 1.03 17.39
CA SER A 476 33.48 0.24 17.98
C SER A 476 32.32 0.08 16.99
N ARG A 477 31.56 -1.01 17.13
CA ARG A 477 30.65 -1.50 16.10
C ARG A 477 29.21 -1.35 16.57
N VAL A 478 28.35 -0.80 15.72
CA VAL A 478 26.89 -0.90 15.91
C VAL A 478 26.47 -2.36 15.76
N ALA A 479 25.60 -2.82 16.65
CA ALA A 479 24.97 -4.15 16.55
C ALA A 479 24.34 -4.38 15.17
N ASN A 480 24.60 -5.53 14.56
CA ASN A 480 24.06 -5.87 13.23
C ASN A 480 22.58 -6.24 13.35
N PRO A 481 21.66 -5.58 12.61
CA PRO A 481 20.25 -5.92 12.61
C PRO A 481 19.99 -7.38 12.23
N GLN A 482 18.88 -7.94 12.73
CA GLN A 482 18.37 -9.22 12.23
C GLN A 482 17.77 -9.02 10.83
N LEU A 483 17.71 -10.08 10.03
CA LEU A 483 17.07 -10.02 8.71
C LEU A 483 15.55 -9.86 8.93
N PRO A 484 14.89 -8.84 8.38
CA PRO A 484 13.44 -8.70 8.52
C PRO A 484 12.69 -9.88 7.89
N GLU A 485 11.81 -10.53 8.65
CA GLU A 485 11.01 -11.67 8.20
C GLU A 485 9.76 -11.22 7.42
N GLN A 486 9.97 -10.37 6.39
CA GLN A 486 8.89 -9.73 5.63
C GLN A 486 9.02 -9.89 4.11
N CYS A 487 7.90 -9.76 3.40
CA CYS A 487 7.85 -9.79 1.95
C CYS A 487 8.28 -8.44 1.37
N GLY A 488 8.97 -8.46 0.23
CA GLY A 488 9.37 -7.27 -0.51
C GLY A 488 10.55 -6.51 0.10
N LEU A 489 11.54 -7.24 0.61
CA LEU A 489 12.79 -6.66 1.12
C LEU A 489 13.49 -5.83 0.03
N ARG A 490 14.12 -4.75 0.44
CA ARG A 490 15.16 -4.06 -0.33
C ARG A 490 16.49 -4.76 -0.11
N VAL A 491 17.00 -5.37 -1.18
CA VAL A 491 18.27 -6.11 -1.20
C VAL A 491 19.30 -5.32 -2.00
N ALA A 492 20.49 -5.12 -1.44
CA ALA A 492 21.64 -4.60 -2.15
C ALA A 492 22.73 -5.67 -2.31
N VAL A 493 23.32 -5.74 -3.49
CA VAL A 493 24.53 -6.54 -3.75
C VAL A 493 25.68 -5.61 -4.07
N VAL A 494 26.72 -5.61 -3.24
CA VAL A 494 27.93 -4.79 -3.41
C VAL A 494 29.08 -5.73 -3.78
N ALA A 495 29.55 -5.68 -5.03
CA ALA A 495 30.57 -6.59 -5.55
C ALA A 495 31.94 -5.93 -5.78
N ASP A 496 32.98 -6.56 -5.24
CA ASP A 496 34.37 -6.19 -5.47
C ASP A 496 34.79 -6.39 -6.94
N MET A 497 35.45 -5.38 -7.52
CA MET A 497 36.00 -5.33 -8.87
C MET A 497 37.51 -5.03 -8.86
N SER A 498 38.17 -5.20 -7.72
CA SER A 498 39.60 -4.96 -7.55
C SER A 498 40.47 -6.03 -8.21
N ARG A 499 41.79 -5.80 -8.21
CA ARG A 499 42.76 -6.60 -8.96
C ARG A 499 42.84 -8.07 -8.52
N SER A 500 42.48 -8.40 -7.29
CA SER A 500 42.55 -9.76 -6.73
C SER A 500 41.74 -10.78 -7.54
N LEU A 501 40.54 -10.40 -8.01
CA LEU A 501 39.65 -11.22 -8.83
C LEU A 501 40.27 -11.73 -10.14
N GLN A 502 41.37 -11.14 -10.62
CA GLN A 502 42.13 -11.62 -11.77
C GLN A 502 42.89 -12.93 -11.47
N TYR A 503 43.20 -13.19 -10.20
CA TYR A 503 44.14 -14.24 -9.75
C TYR A 503 43.46 -15.32 -8.88
N ALA A 504 42.13 -15.36 -8.92
CA ALA A 504 41.29 -16.32 -8.20
C ALA A 504 41.48 -17.78 -8.64
N ASP A 505 40.62 -18.68 -8.15
CA ASP A 505 40.59 -20.08 -8.60
C ASP A 505 40.33 -20.20 -10.11
N THR A 506 39.44 -19.33 -10.59
CA THR A 506 38.92 -19.13 -11.95
C THR A 506 38.90 -17.62 -12.27
N ASN A 507 38.09 -17.17 -13.23
CA ASN A 507 37.92 -15.74 -13.53
C ASN A 507 36.93 -15.11 -12.52
N GLY A 508 37.44 -14.44 -11.47
CA GLY A 508 36.62 -13.92 -10.37
C GLY A 508 35.51 -12.97 -10.84
N PHE A 509 35.81 -12.07 -11.79
CA PHE A 509 34.82 -11.15 -12.38
C PHE A 509 33.64 -11.87 -13.04
N GLU A 510 33.90 -13.02 -13.66
CA GLU A 510 32.88 -13.85 -14.31
C GLU A 510 32.05 -14.64 -13.29
N GLN A 511 32.69 -15.14 -12.23
CA GLN A 511 31.97 -15.80 -11.13
C GLN A 511 31.12 -14.81 -10.32
N SER A 512 31.58 -13.59 -10.07
CA SER A 512 30.74 -12.53 -9.46
C SER A 512 29.48 -12.25 -10.28
N ARG A 513 29.58 -12.25 -11.63
CA ARG A 513 28.40 -12.12 -12.50
C ARG A 513 27.48 -13.34 -12.44
N LEU A 514 28.03 -14.55 -12.52
CA LEU A 514 27.24 -15.78 -12.39
C LEU A 514 26.52 -15.84 -11.03
N ALA A 515 27.14 -15.33 -9.98
CA ALA A 515 26.58 -15.33 -8.64
C ALA A 515 25.52 -14.25 -8.41
N ALA A 516 25.72 -13.04 -8.91
CA ALA A 516 24.66 -12.03 -8.93
C ALA A 516 23.47 -12.49 -9.81
N ASN A 517 23.74 -13.11 -10.97
CA ASN A 517 22.68 -13.72 -11.78
C ASN A 517 21.95 -14.84 -11.04
N ALA A 518 22.64 -15.73 -10.32
CA ALA A 518 22.00 -16.79 -9.53
C ALA A 518 21.11 -16.24 -8.40
N LEU A 519 21.47 -15.11 -7.79
CA LEU A 519 20.60 -14.39 -6.86
C LEU A 519 19.38 -13.77 -7.58
N ILE A 520 19.60 -13.10 -8.71
CA ILE A 520 18.50 -12.49 -9.51
C ILE A 520 17.52 -13.58 -10.00
N ASP A 521 18.03 -14.71 -10.48
CA ASP A 521 17.23 -15.85 -10.96
C ASP A 521 16.41 -16.49 -9.84
N ALA A 522 16.92 -16.48 -8.59
CA ALA A 522 16.20 -16.95 -7.41
C ALA A 522 15.20 -15.92 -6.84
N LEU A 523 15.29 -14.65 -7.23
CA LEU A 523 14.39 -13.56 -6.80
C LEU A 523 13.38 -13.15 -7.88
N ALA A 524 13.52 -13.60 -9.12
CA ALA A 524 12.62 -13.26 -10.22
C ALA A 524 11.18 -13.74 -9.94
N GLY A 525 10.20 -12.87 -10.19
CA GLY A 525 8.79 -13.10 -9.84
C GLY A 525 8.47 -12.94 -8.34
N THR A 526 9.38 -12.39 -7.54
CA THR A 526 9.12 -12.04 -6.13
C THR A 526 9.03 -10.52 -5.96
N PRO A 527 8.28 -9.99 -4.96
CA PRO A 527 8.11 -8.55 -4.73
C PRO A 527 9.37 -7.81 -4.23
N VAL A 528 10.56 -8.42 -4.33
CA VAL A 528 11.84 -7.88 -3.84
C VAL A 528 12.34 -6.75 -4.73
N GLU A 529 12.82 -5.68 -4.09
CA GLU A 529 13.49 -4.55 -4.75
C GLU A 529 15.00 -4.77 -4.69
N LEU A 530 15.68 -4.92 -5.83
CA LEU A 530 17.09 -5.30 -5.91
C LEU A 530 17.97 -4.17 -6.48
N GLY A 531 18.90 -3.68 -5.68
CA GLY A 531 19.99 -2.81 -6.10
C GLY A 531 21.29 -3.59 -6.34
N VAL A 532 22.04 -3.23 -7.38
CA VAL A 532 23.36 -3.83 -7.66
C VAL A 532 24.44 -2.76 -7.79
N TYR A 533 25.57 -3.03 -7.15
CA TYR A 533 26.62 -2.06 -6.88
C TYR A 533 27.99 -2.72 -7.03
N ASN A 534 29.02 -1.91 -7.28
CA ASN A 534 30.37 -2.43 -7.43
C ASN A 534 31.43 -1.42 -6.98
N PHE A 535 32.58 -1.90 -6.52
CA PHE A 535 33.65 -1.04 -5.99
C PHE A 535 35.04 -1.62 -6.29
N ALA A 536 36.08 -0.79 -6.25
CA ALA A 536 37.46 -1.24 -6.12
C ALA A 536 38.28 -0.15 -5.41
N THR A 537 39.03 0.69 -6.13
CA THR A 537 39.67 1.89 -5.54
C THR A 537 38.63 3.00 -5.30
N THR A 538 37.60 3.06 -6.15
CA THR A 538 36.43 3.96 -6.03
C THR A 538 35.11 3.18 -6.13
N ALA A 539 33.99 3.83 -5.82
CA ALA A 539 32.64 3.31 -5.98
C ALA A 539 31.71 4.39 -6.60
N PRO A 540 30.81 4.04 -7.54
CA PRO A 540 30.85 2.83 -8.35
C PRO A 540 32.16 2.75 -9.15
N GLN A 541 32.78 1.57 -9.24
CA GLN A 541 34.01 1.41 -10.03
C GLN A 541 33.73 1.31 -11.53
N VAL A 542 32.59 0.71 -11.87
CA VAL A 542 32.02 0.55 -13.21
C VAL A 542 30.61 1.13 -13.17
N PRO A 543 30.40 2.41 -13.53
CA PRO A 543 29.08 3.06 -13.39
C PRO A 543 27.97 2.37 -14.20
N ALA A 544 28.25 1.89 -15.41
CA ALA A 544 27.31 1.11 -16.22
C ALA A 544 27.00 -0.30 -15.64
N GLY A 545 27.69 -0.69 -14.57
CA GLY A 545 27.45 -1.92 -13.81
C GLY A 545 26.83 -1.68 -12.43
N SER A 546 26.10 -0.58 -12.26
CA SER A 546 25.43 -0.27 -10.99
C SER A 546 24.06 0.37 -11.22
N THR A 547 23.15 0.19 -10.26
CA THR A 547 21.89 0.94 -10.14
C THR A 547 22.06 2.27 -9.39
N TYR A 548 23.26 2.56 -8.87
CA TYR A 548 23.63 3.83 -8.23
C TYR A 548 23.29 5.04 -9.10
N GLY A 549 22.61 6.03 -8.52
CA GLY A 549 22.13 7.22 -9.23
C GLY A 549 20.82 7.01 -10.01
N GLY A 550 20.23 5.80 -9.97
CA GLY A 550 18.82 5.59 -10.29
C GLY A 550 17.90 6.28 -9.29
N ASN A 551 16.66 6.52 -9.69
CA ASN A 551 15.59 6.99 -8.80
C ASN A 551 14.30 6.18 -9.08
N PRO A 552 14.00 5.13 -8.29
CA PRO A 552 14.79 4.61 -7.17
C PRO A 552 16.14 3.98 -7.60
N PRO A 553 17.09 3.75 -6.66
CA PRO A 553 18.40 3.17 -6.94
C PRO A 553 18.42 1.62 -7.02
N TYR A 554 17.25 1.01 -7.24
CA TYR A 554 16.99 -0.44 -7.29
C TYR A 554 15.87 -0.73 -8.30
N GLU A 555 15.67 -2.00 -8.66
CA GLU A 555 14.61 -2.45 -9.59
C GLU A 555 13.71 -3.52 -8.95
N SER A 556 12.42 -3.56 -9.30
CA SER A 556 11.51 -4.63 -8.87
C SER A 556 11.81 -5.95 -9.59
N MET A 557 12.04 -7.02 -8.82
CA MET A 557 12.25 -8.39 -9.31
C MET A 557 10.95 -9.12 -9.69
N GLU A 558 9.78 -8.56 -9.35
CA GLU A 558 8.48 -9.05 -9.80
C GLU A 558 8.36 -8.88 -11.33
N SER A 559 8.92 -7.79 -11.86
CA SER A 559 8.88 -7.47 -13.30
C SER A 559 10.03 -8.08 -14.10
N GLU A 560 9.72 -8.70 -15.24
CA GLU A 560 10.74 -9.15 -16.22
C GLU A 560 11.68 -8.00 -16.66
N ALA A 561 11.13 -6.79 -16.78
CA ALA A 561 11.88 -5.59 -17.17
C ALA A 561 12.93 -5.19 -16.12
N GLY A 562 12.57 -5.23 -14.82
CA GLY A 562 13.51 -4.98 -13.73
C GLY A 562 14.58 -6.06 -13.65
N VAL A 563 14.19 -7.34 -13.71
CA VAL A 563 15.11 -8.49 -13.80
C VAL A 563 16.10 -8.33 -14.96
N ALA A 564 15.62 -7.94 -16.15
CA ALA A 564 16.47 -7.70 -17.32
C ALA A 564 17.41 -6.51 -17.14
N LYS A 565 16.96 -5.42 -16.53
CA LYS A 565 17.75 -4.21 -16.26
C LYS A 565 18.86 -4.45 -15.23
N VAL A 566 18.59 -5.21 -14.17
CA VAL A 566 19.64 -5.62 -13.21
C VAL A 566 20.64 -6.58 -13.86
N LYS A 567 20.19 -7.56 -14.66
CA LYS A 567 21.07 -8.43 -15.45
C LYS A 567 21.94 -7.64 -16.45
N GLN A 568 21.41 -6.57 -17.05
CA GLN A 568 22.17 -5.67 -17.92
C GLN A 568 23.26 -4.90 -17.16
N ALA A 569 22.99 -4.45 -15.93
CA ALA A 569 24.03 -3.87 -15.06
C ALA A 569 25.10 -4.92 -14.70
N VAL A 570 24.70 -6.11 -14.21
CA VAL A 570 25.64 -7.20 -13.87
C VAL A 570 26.50 -7.61 -15.07
N ALA A 571 25.97 -7.63 -16.29
CA ALA A 571 26.75 -7.92 -17.50
C ALA A 571 27.96 -6.98 -17.72
N ASN A 572 27.93 -5.77 -17.16
CA ASN A 572 29.02 -4.80 -17.24
C ASN A 572 30.16 -5.05 -16.23
N TRP A 573 29.99 -5.93 -15.23
CA TRP A 573 31.02 -6.28 -14.23
C TRP A 573 32.20 -7.03 -14.86
N ASN A 574 33.11 -6.29 -15.48
CA ASN A 574 34.27 -6.80 -16.21
C ASN A 574 35.55 -6.19 -15.63
N ARG A 575 36.68 -6.88 -15.82
CA ARG A 575 37.98 -6.42 -15.33
C ARG A 575 38.34 -5.03 -15.87
N VAL A 576 38.35 -4.05 -14.98
CA VAL A 576 38.85 -2.69 -15.23
C VAL A 576 40.25 -2.49 -14.66
N SER A 577 40.85 -1.32 -14.90
CA SER A 577 42.18 -0.95 -14.37
C SER A 577 42.08 -0.34 -12.97
N ALA A 578 41.57 -1.10 -12.01
CA ALA A 578 41.49 -0.73 -10.61
C ALA A 578 42.26 -1.72 -9.73
N ASP A 579 42.96 -1.19 -8.73
CA ASP A 579 44.10 -1.89 -8.11
C ASP A 579 43.92 -2.17 -6.62
N SER A 580 43.04 -1.42 -5.95
CA SER A 580 42.87 -1.39 -4.49
C SER A 580 41.47 -1.85 -4.07
N THR A 581 41.27 -2.08 -2.77
CA THR A 581 40.01 -2.57 -2.20
C THR A 581 39.49 -1.58 -1.15
N ASN A 582 38.50 -0.78 -1.53
CA ASN A 582 37.92 0.33 -0.75
C ASN A 582 36.53 0.00 -0.22
N TRP A 583 36.48 -0.67 0.94
CA TRP A 583 35.22 -1.07 1.58
C TRP A 583 34.37 0.12 2.04
N GLU A 584 34.98 1.22 2.48
CA GLU A 584 34.29 2.46 2.87
C GLU A 584 33.40 2.97 1.72
N ALA A 585 33.99 3.22 0.54
CA ALA A 585 33.24 3.68 -0.62
C ALA A 585 32.27 2.61 -1.14
N GLY A 586 32.63 1.33 -1.00
CA GLY A 586 31.77 0.20 -1.33
C GLY A 586 30.45 0.20 -0.55
N LEU A 587 30.49 0.60 0.73
CA LEU A 587 29.33 0.70 1.62
C LEU A 587 28.60 2.05 1.50
N GLN A 588 29.32 3.18 1.38
CA GLN A 588 28.70 4.51 1.28
C GLN A 588 27.74 4.65 0.08
N GLN A 589 28.01 3.97 -1.04
CA GLN A 589 27.16 4.07 -2.24
C GLN A 589 25.74 3.48 -2.09
N VAL A 590 25.42 2.79 -0.99
CA VAL A 590 24.08 2.20 -0.75
C VAL A 590 23.27 2.92 0.32
N GLU A 591 23.78 4.02 0.88
CA GLU A 591 23.15 4.79 1.96
C GLU A 591 21.79 5.39 1.56
N ASP A 592 21.68 5.94 0.33
CA ASP A 592 20.44 6.54 -0.23
C ASP A 592 19.34 5.52 -0.61
N GLY A 593 19.51 4.23 -0.28
CA GLY A 593 18.67 3.15 -0.80
C GLY A 593 17.68 2.48 0.17
N ASP A 594 17.71 2.83 1.45
CA ASP A 594 16.85 2.25 2.51
C ASP A 594 16.81 0.71 2.50
N TYR A 595 17.97 0.05 2.35
CA TYR A 595 18.05 -1.41 2.20
C TYR A 595 17.83 -2.17 3.51
N ASP A 596 16.98 -3.20 3.51
CA ASP A 596 16.86 -4.16 4.62
C ASP A 596 18.16 -4.97 4.78
N ILE A 597 18.80 -5.35 3.66
CA ILE A 597 20.02 -6.19 3.65
C ILE A 597 21.01 -5.82 2.55
N VAL A 598 22.29 -5.76 2.91
CA VAL A 598 23.45 -5.58 2.02
C VAL A 598 24.30 -6.84 2.02
N TYR A 599 24.37 -7.52 0.87
CA TYR A 599 25.34 -8.60 0.61
C TYR A 599 26.65 -7.98 0.05
N PHE A 600 27.71 -8.03 0.84
CA PHE A 600 29.00 -7.39 0.51
C PHE A 600 30.03 -8.44 0.10
N ILE A 601 30.26 -8.62 -1.21
CA ILE A 601 31.09 -9.68 -1.80
C ILE A 601 32.51 -9.15 -2.06
N THR A 602 33.53 -9.81 -1.50
CA THR A 602 34.95 -9.44 -1.67
C THR A 602 35.89 -10.61 -1.38
N ASP A 603 37.04 -10.70 -2.05
CA ASP A 603 38.21 -11.48 -1.61
C ASP A 603 39.35 -10.60 -1.08
N GLY A 604 39.28 -9.28 -1.32
CA GLY A 604 40.22 -8.30 -0.84
C GLY A 604 39.96 -7.90 0.63
N MET A 605 41.04 -7.55 1.32
CA MET A 605 41.01 -6.91 2.64
C MET A 605 40.99 -5.38 2.46
N PRO A 606 40.52 -4.56 3.43
CA PRO A 606 40.41 -3.11 3.23
C PRO A 606 41.79 -2.45 3.14
N THR A 607 42.21 -2.12 1.91
CA THR A 607 43.54 -1.52 1.63
C THR A 607 43.49 -0.02 1.37
N TYR A 608 42.31 0.52 1.03
CA TYR A 608 42.16 1.90 0.57
C TYR A 608 40.89 2.58 1.15
N SER A 609 40.93 3.90 1.26
CA SER A 609 39.86 4.75 1.80
C SER A 609 39.98 6.20 1.32
N SER A 610 38.98 7.02 1.63
CA SER A 610 38.96 8.48 1.50
C SER A 610 40.24 9.14 2.06
N LYS A 611 40.76 8.60 3.17
CA LYS A 611 41.98 9.07 3.86
C LYS A 611 43.27 8.71 3.10
N SER A 612 43.29 7.61 2.34
CA SER A 612 44.51 7.05 1.72
C SER A 612 45.27 8.04 0.83
N ARG A 613 44.57 8.85 0.02
CA ARG A 613 45.20 9.85 -0.86
C ARG A 613 45.94 10.94 -0.08
N GLY A 614 45.43 11.34 1.09
CA GLY A 614 46.08 12.33 1.97
C GLY A 614 47.31 11.77 2.70
N LEU A 615 47.31 10.45 2.93
CA LEU A 615 48.36 9.70 3.61
C LEU A 615 49.47 9.21 2.66
N GLY A 616 49.24 9.24 1.34
CA GLY A 616 50.16 8.71 0.33
C GLY A 616 50.12 7.18 0.19
N ILE A 617 49.00 6.57 0.57
CA ILE A 617 48.77 5.12 0.52
C ILE A 617 48.29 4.76 -0.89
N ASN A 618 48.93 3.76 -1.51
CA ASN A 618 48.61 3.26 -2.86
C ASN A 618 47.54 2.14 -2.85
N GLY A 619 47.32 1.47 -1.71
CA GLY A 619 46.28 0.46 -1.54
C GLY A 619 46.66 -0.98 -1.90
N GLU A 620 47.94 -1.37 -1.74
CA GLU A 620 48.40 -2.75 -1.94
C GLU A 620 48.28 -3.65 -0.69
N PHE A 621 48.09 -3.06 0.50
CA PHE A 621 48.12 -3.73 1.81
C PHE A 621 47.08 -3.15 2.79
N VAL A 622 46.72 -3.92 3.84
CA VAL A 622 45.65 -3.55 4.80
C VAL A 622 46.06 -2.38 5.69
N GLN A 623 45.19 -1.39 5.84
CA GLN A 623 45.48 -0.15 6.60
C GLN A 623 44.41 0.09 7.68
N ALA A 624 44.84 0.55 8.87
CA ALA A 624 43.92 0.84 9.97
C ALA A 624 42.88 1.91 9.60
N SER A 625 43.28 2.97 8.88
CA SER A 625 42.36 4.00 8.38
C SER A 625 41.37 3.51 7.32
N ALA A 626 41.63 2.37 6.66
CA ALA A 626 40.72 1.75 5.70
C ALA A 626 39.72 0.81 6.38
N LEU A 627 40.19 -0.04 7.30
CA LEU A 627 39.31 -0.87 8.12
C LEU A 627 38.34 0.00 8.95
N ASN A 628 38.85 0.99 9.68
CA ASN A 628 38.01 1.83 10.54
C ASN A 628 37.01 2.69 9.74
N ALA A 629 37.38 3.20 8.56
CA ALA A 629 36.44 3.93 7.72
C ALA A 629 35.33 3.03 7.13
N ALA A 630 35.61 1.75 6.89
CA ALA A 630 34.60 0.76 6.53
C ALA A 630 33.67 0.42 7.71
N ILE A 631 34.19 0.36 8.93
CA ILE A 631 33.38 0.21 10.16
C ILE A 631 32.47 1.43 10.34
N ASP A 632 32.99 2.65 10.16
CA ASP A 632 32.21 3.89 10.23
C ASP A 632 31.05 3.87 9.22
N ALA A 633 31.32 3.60 7.94
CA ALA A 633 30.28 3.49 6.90
C ALA A 633 29.26 2.37 7.18
N ALA A 634 29.72 1.21 7.65
CA ALA A 634 28.85 0.10 8.04
C ALA A 634 27.96 0.44 9.24
N ASN A 635 28.46 1.26 10.17
CA ASN A 635 27.72 1.65 11.36
C ASN A 635 26.56 2.60 11.02
N GLU A 636 26.70 3.53 10.07
CA GLU A 636 25.59 4.40 9.66
C GLU A 636 24.44 3.59 9.02
N LEU A 637 24.76 2.67 8.11
CA LEU A 637 23.77 1.74 7.53
C LEU A 637 23.03 0.93 8.62
N LYS A 638 23.77 0.36 9.59
CA LYS A 638 23.17 -0.42 10.69
C LYS A 638 22.31 0.41 11.63
N LYS A 639 22.60 1.71 11.84
CA LYS A 639 21.70 2.62 12.59
C LYS A 639 20.36 2.84 11.90
N ASN A 640 20.33 2.80 10.57
CA ASN A 640 19.12 2.93 9.77
C ASN A 640 18.33 1.61 9.65
N GLY A 641 18.83 0.51 10.22
CA GLY A 641 18.17 -0.79 10.24
C GLY A 641 18.72 -1.79 9.22
N THR A 642 19.63 -1.39 8.34
CA THR A 642 20.22 -2.25 7.30
C THR A 642 21.10 -3.35 7.92
N ARG A 643 20.78 -4.62 7.64
CA ARG A 643 21.64 -5.76 7.97
C ARG A 643 22.78 -5.88 6.97
N ILE A 644 24.02 -6.00 7.45
CA ILE A 644 25.19 -6.22 6.58
C ILE A 644 25.63 -7.68 6.66
N VAL A 645 25.76 -8.34 5.51
CA VAL A 645 26.23 -9.73 5.38
C VAL A 645 27.44 -9.77 4.44
N PRO A 646 28.68 -9.77 4.98
CA PRO A 646 29.89 -9.91 4.20
C PRO A 646 30.02 -11.35 3.70
N ILE A 647 30.33 -11.48 2.42
CA ILE A 647 30.58 -12.74 1.72
C ILE A 647 32.05 -12.74 1.32
N MET A 648 32.87 -13.21 2.27
CA MET A 648 34.32 -13.25 2.17
C MET A 648 34.73 -14.47 1.35
N VAL A 649 35.19 -14.24 0.12
CA VAL A 649 35.77 -15.28 -0.73
C VAL A 649 37.25 -15.45 -0.38
N ASP A 650 37.74 -16.68 -0.30
CA ASP A 650 39.13 -16.96 0.05
C ASP A 650 40.11 -16.51 -1.06
N LEU A 651 40.85 -15.42 -0.80
CA LEU A 651 42.02 -15.05 -1.59
C LEU A 651 43.11 -16.13 -1.48
N THR A 652 43.62 -16.60 -2.61
CA THR A 652 44.75 -17.54 -2.66
C THR A 652 45.99 -16.94 -3.34
N LEU A 653 47.15 -17.19 -2.75
CA LEU A 653 48.46 -16.69 -3.19
C LEU A 653 49.40 -17.85 -3.52
N GLY A 654 50.44 -17.58 -4.31
CA GLY A 654 51.34 -18.64 -4.81
C GLY A 654 52.34 -18.20 -5.88
N GLY A 655 52.34 -16.92 -6.29
CA GLY A 655 53.32 -16.38 -7.22
C GLY A 655 53.39 -17.15 -8.54
N ASN A 656 54.60 -17.52 -8.97
CA ASN A 656 54.80 -18.35 -10.17
C ASN A 656 54.65 -19.87 -9.93
N GLY A 657 54.28 -20.28 -8.71
CA GLY A 657 53.97 -21.65 -8.36
C GLY A 657 52.58 -22.10 -8.82
N ALA A 658 52.28 -23.39 -8.62
CA ALA A 658 50.95 -23.97 -8.81
C ALA A 658 50.25 -24.32 -7.48
N GLU A 659 50.95 -24.14 -6.36
CA GLU A 659 50.44 -24.34 -5.01
C GLU A 659 49.64 -23.10 -4.58
N ARG A 660 48.39 -23.30 -4.13
CA ARG A 660 47.50 -22.24 -3.67
C ARG A 660 47.54 -22.18 -2.15
N HIS A 661 47.96 -21.04 -1.60
CA HIS A 661 47.96 -20.74 -0.18
C HIS A 661 46.86 -19.73 0.16
N THR A 662 45.83 -20.18 0.89
CA THR A 662 44.74 -19.31 1.34
C THR A 662 45.21 -18.27 2.35
N VAL A 663 44.87 -17.00 2.12
CA VAL A 663 45.12 -15.91 3.05
C VAL A 663 44.07 -15.95 4.16
N THR A 664 44.48 -16.31 5.37
CA THR A 664 43.59 -16.30 6.55
C THR A 664 43.70 -15.02 7.38
N GLN A 665 44.79 -14.27 7.23
CA GLN A 665 45.09 -13.03 7.94
C GLN A 665 46.15 -12.18 7.20
N ASP A 666 46.25 -10.91 7.55
CA ASP A 666 47.44 -10.07 7.25
C ASP A 666 47.66 -9.04 8.38
N TYR A 667 48.83 -8.41 8.42
CA TYR A 667 49.13 -7.29 9.31
C TYR A 667 48.27 -6.07 8.97
N VAL A 668 47.53 -5.55 9.95
CA VAL A 668 46.89 -4.23 9.81
C VAL A 668 47.94 -3.15 10.08
N LEU A 669 48.18 -2.30 9.08
CA LEU A 669 49.23 -1.31 9.10
C LEU A 669 48.80 0.00 9.77
N LYS A 670 49.76 0.70 10.37
CA LYS A 670 49.60 2.02 10.98
C LYS A 670 49.70 3.13 9.94
N ASP A 671 48.86 3.04 8.91
CA ASP A 671 48.70 4.04 7.84
C ASP A 671 50.03 4.40 7.15
N ILE A 672 50.81 3.37 6.81
CA ILE A 672 52.15 3.55 6.21
C ILE A 672 52.07 3.58 4.69
N ALA A 673 52.87 4.47 4.10
CA ALA A 673 53.00 4.68 2.65
C ALA A 673 54.18 3.89 2.07
N PRO A 674 54.24 3.65 0.74
CA PRO A 674 55.46 3.18 0.10
C PRO A 674 56.56 4.25 0.17
N LEU A 675 57.82 3.82 0.26
CA LEU A 675 58.98 4.70 0.41
C LEU A 675 59.15 5.59 -0.85
N PRO A 676 58.97 6.92 -0.75
CA PRO A 676 59.08 7.82 -1.89
C PRO A 676 60.54 8.14 -2.24
N ASP A 677 60.77 8.59 -3.49
CA ASP A 677 62.09 9.08 -3.95
C ASP A 677 62.60 10.29 -3.14
N TYR A 678 61.70 11.04 -2.52
CA TYR A 678 62.02 12.19 -1.67
C TYR A 678 61.19 12.18 -0.38
N LEU A 679 61.85 12.34 0.77
CA LEU A 679 61.21 12.36 2.08
C LEU A 679 60.93 13.80 2.53
N ASP A 680 59.64 14.15 2.62
CA ASP A 680 59.15 15.44 3.13
C ASP A 680 58.63 15.37 4.58
N LYS A 681 58.43 14.15 5.10
CA LYS A 681 57.77 13.86 6.39
C LYS A 681 58.48 12.75 7.18
N GLY A 682 58.23 12.75 8.49
CA GLY A 682 58.64 11.68 9.41
C GLY A 682 57.52 10.65 9.55
N GLY A 683 57.88 9.38 9.77
CA GLY A 683 56.91 8.28 9.79
C GLY A 683 57.58 6.94 9.48
N TYR A 684 56.76 5.92 9.17
CA TYR A 684 57.21 4.63 8.66
C TYR A 684 56.75 4.45 7.21
N TYR A 685 57.59 3.79 6.41
CA TYR A 685 57.37 3.56 4.98
C TYR A 685 57.80 2.14 4.60
N TYR A 686 57.14 1.49 3.65
CA TYR A 686 57.55 0.17 3.14
C TYR A 686 58.28 0.25 1.80
N GLN A 687 59.10 -0.76 1.51
CA GLN A 687 59.69 -0.99 0.21
C GLN A 687 59.57 -2.48 -0.14
N VAL A 688 58.71 -2.80 -1.10
CA VAL A 688 58.69 -4.12 -1.75
C VAL A 688 60.04 -4.33 -2.41
N GLN A 689 60.67 -5.49 -2.18
CA GLN A 689 61.97 -5.83 -2.74
C GLN A 689 61.82 -6.33 -4.19
N SER A 690 62.92 -6.62 -4.89
CA SER A 690 62.87 -7.10 -6.28
C SER A 690 62.09 -8.41 -6.42
N ALA A 691 61.50 -8.64 -7.59
CA ALA A 691 60.57 -9.76 -7.86
C ALA A 691 61.10 -11.16 -7.51
N ASP A 692 62.42 -11.34 -7.50
CA ASP A 692 63.11 -12.58 -7.10
C ASP A 692 63.21 -12.79 -5.57
N LYS A 693 62.81 -11.81 -4.76
CA LYS A 693 62.83 -11.85 -3.28
C LYS A 693 61.46 -12.18 -2.70
N GLY A 694 61.48 -12.63 -1.44
CA GLY A 694 60.29 -13.00 -0.68
C GLY A 694 59.67 -14.34 -1.08
N PRO A 695 58.73 -14.86 -0.27
CA PRO A 695 57.99 -16.07 -0.59
C PRO A 695 57.13 -15.89 -1.84
N GLN A 696 56.81 -16.99 -2.52
CA GLN A 696 55.78 -16.97 -3.57
C GLN A 696 54.37 -16.85 -2.94
N THR A 697 54.19 -17.32 -1.71
CA THR A 697 52.92 -17.26 -0.96
C THR A 697 52.55 -15.86 -0.46
N SER A 698 53.38 -14.82 -0.67
CA SER A 698 52.96 -13.41 -0.47
C SER A 698 52.53 -12.71 -1.78
N LYS A 699 52.41 -13.45 -2.88
CA LYS A 699 52.23 -12.91 -4.24
C LYS A 699 51.04 -13.54 -4.95
N TYR A 700 50.34 -12.73 -5.75
CA TYR A 700 49.26 -13.22 -6.62
C TYR A 700 49.73 -14.37 -7.53
N ILE A 701 48.84 -15.31 -7.83
CA ILE A 701 49.16 -16.49 -8.62
C ILE A 701 49.27 -16.09 -10.10
N SER A 702 50.49 -15.85 -10.57
CA SER A 702 50.77 -15.51 -11.97
C SER A 702 52.16 -15.96 -12.42
N LYS A 703 52.24 -16.38 -13.68
CA LYS A 703 53.50 -16.72 -14.37
C LYS A 703 54.20 -15.49 -14.95
N THR A 704 53.51 -14.35 -15.01
CA THR A 704 53.99 -13.08 -15.61
C THR A 704 54.16 -11.97 -14.58
N ASP A 705 53.35 -11.98 -13.52
CA ASP A 705 53.20 -10.84 -12.60
C ASP A 705 53.68 -11.23 -11.19
N SER A 706 54.69 -10.53 -10.67
CA SER A 706 55.26 -10.79 -9.34
C SER A 706 54.78 -9.73 -8.32
N ILE A 707 53.48 -9.48 -8.29
CA ILE A 707 52.86 -8.48 -7.39
C ILE A 707 52.78 -9.07 -5.97
N THR A 708 53.29 -8.35 -4.98
CA THR A 708 53.28 -8.73 -3.56
C THR A 708 52.11 -8.04 -2.86
N VAL A 709 51.27 -8.81 -2.14
CA VAL A 709 49.98 -8.32 -1.60
C VAL A 709 49.61 -8.82 -0.20
N ASN A 710 50.36 -9.76 0.38
CA ASN A 710 50.26 -10.05 1.81
C ASN A 710 51.51 -9.51 2.52
N PHE A 711 51.32 -8.55 3.42
CA PHE A 711 52.41 -7.84 4.08
C PHE A 711 53.13 -8.71 5.10
N GLU A 712 52.41 -9.50 5.91
CA GLU A 712 52.97 -10.37 6.95
C GLU A 712 53.97 -11.37 6.36
N ILE A 713 53.54 -12.13 5.36
CA ILE A 713 54.37 -13.15 4.70
C ILE A 713 55.53 -12.48 3.96
N ALA A 714 55.31 -11.32 3.32
CA ALA A 714 56.37 -10.59 2.62
C ALA A 714 57.44 -10.04 3.58
N VAL A 715 57.05 -9.41 4.70
CA VAL A 715 57.99 -8.77 5.63
C VAL A 715 58.72 -9.78 6.50
N ASN A 716 58.04 -10.85 6.94
CA ASN A 716 58.69 -11.94 7.66
C ASN A 716 59.60 -12.77 6.73
N GLY A 717 59.24 -12.91 5.45
CA GLY A 717 59.99 -13.67 4.44
C GLY A 717 61.02 -12.88 3.62
N GLY A 718 61.26 -11.60 3.93
CA GLY A 718 62.27 -10.77 3.25
C GLY A 718 61.92 -10.31 1.82
N GLY A 719 60.65 -10.39 1.42
CA GLY A 719 60.11 -9.77 0.22
C GLY A 719 59.76 -8.29 0.38
N LEU A 720 59.68 -7.80 1.62
CA LEU A 720 59.39 -6.41 1.96
C LEU A 720 60.31 -5.93 3.09
N LYS A 721 60.68 -4.65 3.06
CA LYS A 721 61.37 -3.94 4.15
C LYS A 721 60.56 -2.76 4.64
N VAL A 722 60.72 -2.39 5.91
CA VAL A 722 60.16 -1.16 6.47
C VAL A 722 61.28 -0.21 6.86
N TYR A 723 61.06 1.09 6.65
CA TYR A 723 61.98 2.16 6.95
C TYR A 723 61.31 3.21 7.84
N LYS A 724 62.05 3.73 8.83
CA LYS A 724 61.61 4.85 9.66
C LYS A 724 62.28 6.14 9.16
N SER A 725 61.47 7.10 8.70
CA SER A 725 61.91 8.44 8.34
C SER A 725 62.02 9.30 9.60
N THR A 726 63.16 9.97 9.77
CA THR A 726 63.41 10.91 10.87
C THR A 726 64.15 12.14 10.36
N ASN A 727 63.94 13.30 11.01
CA ASN A 727 64.64 14.55 10.71
C ASN A 727 65.63 14.92 11.85
N PRO A 728 66.82 14.32 11.89
CA PRO A 728 67.81 14.59 12.94
C PRO A 728 68.67 15.84 12.70
N ARG A 729 68.59 16.48 11.51
CA ARG A 729 69.55 17.52 11.07
C ARG A 729 68.97 18.61 10.14
N GLY A 730 67.65 18.81 10.12
CA GLY A 730 66.97 19.74 9.20
C GLY A 730 66.60 19.15 7.84
N PHE A 731 66.90 17.86 7.60
CA PHE A 731 66.47 17.09 6.44
C PHE A 731 66.08 15.67 6.87
N TYR A 732 65.13 15.06 6.16
CA TYR A 732 64.66 13.71 6.46
C TYR A 732 65.63 12.63 5.97
N THR A 733 65.69 11.54 6.72
CA THR A 733 66.50 10.35 6.40
C THR A 733 65.75 9.09 6.81
N ALA A 734 65.65 8.14 5.89
CA ALA A 734 65.15 6.79 6.15
C ALA A 734 66.25 5.90 6.75
N LYS A 735 65.89 5.06 7.71
CA LYS A 735 66.70 3.94 8.22
C LYS A 735 65.85 2.68 8.25
N GLU A 736 66.43 1.52 7.92
CA GLU A 736 65.70 0.26 8.00
C GLU A 736 65.22 0.00 9.44
N ALA A 737 63.94 -0.34 9.57
CA ALA A 737 63.19 -0.48 10.81
C ALA A 737 62.25 -1.70 10.78
N THR A 738 62.49 -2.66 9.87
CA THR A 738 61.69 -3.88 9.65
C THR A 738 61.34 -4.67 10.93
N GLN A 739 62.20 -4.59 11.96
CA GLN A 739 62.00 -5.26 13.26
C GLN A 739 61.17 -4.45 14.28
N ASP A 740 60.95 -3.15 14.05
CA ASP A 740 60.15 -2.26 14.91
C ASP A 740 58.65 -2.40 14.58
N LYS A 741 58.12 -3.62 14.70
CA LYS A 741 56.72 -3.96 14.36
C LYS A 741 55.71 -3.04 15.06
N SER A 742 55.96 -2.77 16.35
CA SER A 742 55.23 -1.80 17.18
C SER A 742 55.05 -0.42 16.54
N GLY A 743 56.01 0.01 15.72
CA GLY A 743 55.99 1.30 15.05
C GLY A 743 55.11 1.37 13.80
N TYR A 744 54.88 0.25 13.11
CA TYR A 744 54.25 0.26 11.77
C TYR A 744 53.02 -0.65 11.60
N THR A 745 52.72 -1.54 12.55
CA THR A 745 51.54 -2.40 12.51
C THR A 745 50.92 -2.59 13.89
N TYR A 746 49.63 -2.91 13.93
CA TYR A 746 48.93 -3.38 15.13
C TYR A 746 49.06 -4.90 15.34
N GLY A 747 49.61 -5.64 14.37
CA GLY A 747 49.66 -7.10 14.34
C GLY A 747 48.73 -7.70 13.29
N PRO A 748 48.67 -9.04 13.17
CA PRO A 748 47.80 -9.72 12.24
C PRO A 748 46.32 -9.62 12.66
N ARG A 749 45.43 -9.45 11.68
CA ARG A 749 43.98 -9.57 11.85
C ARG A 749 43.42 -10.57 10.85
N GLY A 750 42.51 -11.43 11.30
CA GLY A 750 41.91 -12.48 10.46
C GLY A 750 40.97 -11.91 9.40
N VAL A 751 40.97 -12.47 8.20
CA VAL A 751 40.10 -12.06 7.07
C VAL A 751 38.62 -12.11 7.47
N LYS A 752 38.19 -13.21 8.10
CA LYS A 752 36.84 -13.34 8.68
C LYS A 752 36.54 -12.28 9.74
N VAL A 753 37.51 -11.95 10.60
CA VAL A 753 37.32 -10.97 11.68
C VAL A 753 37.08 -9.57 11.11
N MET A 754 37.74 -9.20 10.01
CA MET A 754 37.49 -7.92 9.33
C MET A 754 36.08 -7.83 8.73
N GLY A 755 35.52 -8.94 8.24
CA GLY A 755 34.09 -9.01 7.90
C GLY A 755 33.19 -8.82 9.14
N GLU A 756 33.53 -9.46 10.26
CA GLU A 756 32.80 -9.35 11.53
C GLU A 756 32.99 -7.99 12.23
N ASP A 757 33.91 -7.15 11.74
CA ASP A 757 34.05 -5.76 12.19
C ASP A 757 33.01 -4.85 11.53
N ILE A 758 32.78 -4.97 10.21
CA ILE A 758 31.72 -4.21 9.52
C ILE A 758 30.32 -4.77 9.82
N SER A 759 30.19 -6.08 10.01
CA SER A 759 28.91 -6.73 10.30
C SER A 759 28.72 -6.97 11.80
N GLY A 760 28.78 -8.24 12.22
CA GLY A 760 28.65 -8.71 13.59
C GLY A 760 29.24 -10.12 13.71
N THR A 761 29.42 -10.59 14.95
CA THR A 761 30.07 -11.89 15.21
C THR A 761 29.16 -13.05 14.83
N GLY A 762 29.57 -13.83 13.83
CA GLY A 762 28.78 -14.89 13.20
C GLY A 762 28.09 -14.50 11.88
N ASP A 763 27.99 -13.21 11.54
CA ASP A 763 27.25 -12.74 10.36
C ASP A 763 28.03 -12.82 9.04
N THR A 764 29.35 -13.01 9.10
CA THR A 764 30.21 -13.13 7.92
C THR A 764 30.17 -14.53 7.34
N ILE A 765 29.68 -14.64 6.09
CA ILE A 765 29.72 -15.84 5.27
C ILE A 765 31.12 -15.98 4.66
N ARG A 766 31.67 -17.18 4.65
CA ARG A 766 32.93 -17.52 3.99
C ARG A 766 32.68 -18.46 2.81
N VAL A 767 33.35 -18.22 1.69
CA VAL A 767 33.28 -19.04 0.47
C VAL A 767 34.70 -19.45 0.07
N GLU A 768 34.98 -20.75 -0.08
CA GLU A 768 36.35 -21.25 -0.23
C GLU A 768 37.02 -20.91 -1.58
N GLN A 769 36.25 -20.51 -2.59
CA GLN A 769 36.73 -20.05 -3.89
C GLN A 769 35.60 -19.44 -4.74
N TYR A 770 35.93 -18.60 -5.73
CA TYR A 770 34.94 -17.89 -6.53
C TYR A 770 33.99 -18.83 -7.31
N SER A 771 34.43 -20.00 -7.77
CA SER A 771 33.55 -20.96 -8.45
C SER A 771 32.42 -21.56 -7.60
N LEU A 772 32.45 -21.38 -6.27
CA LEU A 772 31.36 -21.77 -5.35
C LEU A 772 30.41 -20.62 -5.01
N LEU A 773 30.75 -19.38 -5.40
CA LEU A 773 30.00 -18.18 -5.03
C LEU A 773 28.58 -18.19 -5.61
N ALA A 774 28.39 -18.74 -6.82
CA ALA A 774 27.08 -18.74 -7.48
C ALA A 774 26.05 -19.66 -6.83
N GLU A 775 26.48 -20.84 -6.37
CA GLU A 775 25.65 -21.73 -5.55
C GLU A 775 25.25 -21.02 -4.24
N LYS A 776 26.22 -20.43 -3.53
CA LYS A 776 25.99 -19.70 -2.27
C LYS A 776 25.05 -18.49 -2.42
N MET A 777 25.15 -17.73 -3.51
CA MET A 777 24.25 -16.60 -3.79
C MET A 777 22.85 -17.05 -4.20
N GLY A 778 22.75 -18.16 -4.95
CA GLY A 778 21.46 -18.80 -5.25
C GLY A 778 20.77 -19.31 -3.98
N GLU A 779 21.49 -19.93 -3.04
CA GLU A 779 20.93 -20.32 -1.73
C GLU A 779 20.36 -19.12 -0.96
N LEU A 780 21.09 -18.00 -0.93
CA LEU A 780 20.67 -16.78 -0.23
C LEU A 780 19.44 -16.11 -0.89
N GLY A 781 19.39 -16.12 -2.22
CA GLY A 781 18.21 -15.69 -2.97
C GLY A 781 16.98 -16.55 -2.69
N ASN A 782 17.15 -17.87 -2.70
CA ASN A 782 16.09 -18.81 -2.33
C ASN A 782 15.64 -18.61 -0.87
N GLN A 783 16.54 -18.29 0.07
CA GLN A 783 16.15 -18.01 1.45
C GLN A 783 15.29 -16.74 1.59
N ILE A 784 15.57 -15.70 0.81
CA ILE A 784 14.73 -14.50 0.75
C ILE A 784 13.40 -14.82 0.04
N ALA A 785 13.42 -15.50 -1.10
CA ALA A 785 12.24 -15.83 -1.89
C ALA A 785 11.26 -16.75 -1.14
N ASN A 786 11.75 -17.74 -0.38
CA ASN A 786 10.89 -18.62 0.42
C ASN A 786 10.26 -17.91 1.64
N ASN A 787 10.68 -16.69 1.98
CA ASN A 787 10.00 -15.85 2.98
C ASN A 787 8.86 -15.01 2.37
N CYS A 788 8.70 -14.98 1.04
CA CYS A 788 7.64 -14.25 0.36
C CYS A 788 6.29 -14.98 0.45
N ARG A 789 5.40 -14.41 1.26
CA ARG A 789 4.00 -14.77 1.44
C ARG A 789 3.12 -13.91 0.51
N GLY A 790 1.89 -14.32 0.22
CA GLY A 790 1.05 -13.76 -0.86
C GLY A 790 0.68 -12.27 -0.67
N ILE A 791 0.25 -11.59 -1.74
CA ILE A 791 -0.09 -10.16 -1.71
C ILE A 791 -1.50 -9.91 -2.26
N VAL A 792 -2.22 -8.96 -1.65
CA VAL A 792 -3.48 -8.39 -2.16
C VAL A 792 -3.28 -6.90 -2.38
N THR A 793 -3.63 -6.40 -3.56
CA THR A 793 -3.60 -4.98 -3.90
C THR A 793 -4.95 -4.54 -4.48
N VAL A 794 -5.48 -3.42 -3.98
CA VAL A 794 -6.60 -2.70 -4.59
C VAL A 794 -6.09 -1.41 -5.20
N LYS A 795 -6.47 -1.10 -6.44
CA LYS A 795 -6.34 0.23 -7.05
C LYS A 795 -7.70 0.91 -7.14
N LYS A 796 -7.80 2.14 -6.63
CA LYS A 796 -8.98 2.98 -6.81
C LYS A 796 -8.85 3.82 -8.08
N ASN A 797 -9.85 3.81 -8.96
CA ASN A 797 -9.92 4.77 -10.07
C ASN A 797 -11.16 5.66 -9.95
N ILE A 798 -11.09 6.88 -10.49
CA ILE A 798 -12.26 7.71 -10.79
C ILE A 798 -12.54 7.65 -12.30
N VAL A 799 -13.79 7.44 -12.68
CA VAL A 799 -14.29 7.34 -14.05
C VAL A 799 -15.44 8.34 -14.29
N ASP A 800 -15.78 8.60 -15.54
CA ASP A 800 -17.06 9.24 -15.88
C ASP A 800 -18.21 8.21 -15.92
N LYS A 801 -19.44 8.68 -16.15
CA LYS A 801 -20.63 7.82 -16.22
C LYS A 801 -20.65 6.84 -17.41
N SER A 802 -19.65 6.87 -18.30
CA SER A 802 -19.43 5.87 -19.36
C SER A 802 -18.36 4.83 -19.01
N GLY A 803 -17.67 4.97 -17.87
CA GLY A 803 -16.58 4.08 -17.44
C GLY A 803 -15.19 4.51 -17.94
N LYS A 804 -15.09 5.62 -18.68
CA LYS A 804 -13.80 6.18 -19.09
C LYS A 804 -13.08 6.77 -17.88
N ILE A 805 -11.81 6.42 -17.70
CA ILE A 805 -10.98 6.90 -16.59
C ILE A 805 -10.78 8.42 -16.67
N LEU A 806 -11.01 9.09 -15.53
CA LEU A 806 -10.72 10.50 -15.27
C LEU A 806 -9.50 10.64 -14.35
N GLU A 807 -9.34 9.73 -13.39
CA GLU A 807 -8.21 9.63 -12.46
C GLU A 807 -7.80 8.16 -12.34
N ASP A 808 -6.58 7.84 -12.75
CA ASP A 808 -6.01 6.49 -12.69
C ASP A 808 -5.17 6.34 -11.42
N GLY A 809 -5.72 5.68 -10.39
CA GLY A 809 -5.21 5.77 -9.03
C GLY A 809 -5.71 7.02 -8.33
N ALA A 810 -6.58 6.87 -7.34
CA ALA A 810 -7.10 7.94 -6.49
C ALA A 810 -6.74 7.68 -5.01
N PRO A 811 -6.02 8.58 -4.33
CA PRO A 811 -5.58 8.40 -2.94
C PRO A 811 -6.69 8.67 -1.91
N GLY A 812 -6.50 8.18 -0.68
CA GLY A 812 -7.40 8.45 0.46
C GLY A 812 -8.73 7.68 0.44
N TRP A 813 -8.82 6.57 -0.32
CA TRP A 813 -10.01 5.72 -0.36
C TRP A 813 -9.82 4.48 0.53
N ASP A 814 -10.74 4.28 1.47
CA ASP A 814 -10.63 3.22 2.46
C ASP A 814 -11.23 1.90 1.99
N PHE A 815 -10.46 0.83 2.17
CA PHE A 815 -10.88 -0.55 1.88
C PHE A 815 -10.67 -1.44 3.10
N THR A 816 -11.62 -2.34 3.36
CA THR A 816 -11.49 -3.40 4.36
C THR A 816 -11.28 -4.75 3.66
N LEU A 817 -10.16 -5.40 3.95
CA LEU A 817 -9.87 -6.78 3.57
C LEU A 817 -10.23 -7.73 4.74
N THR A 818 -10.81 -8.89 4.43
CA THR A 818 -11.05 -9.99 5.37
C THR A 818 -10.75 -11.33 4.72
N ALA A 819 -9.94 -12.16 5.37
CA ALA A 819 -9.62 -13.52 4.93
C ALA A 819 -10.48 -14.56 5.67
N ASN A 820 -10.44 -15.83 5.22
CA ASN A 820 -11.07 -16.93 5.97
C ASN A 820 -10.40 -17.13 7.34
N ASP A 821 -9.07 -17.05 7.39
CA ASP A 821 -8.26 -17.30 8.59
C ASP A 821 -7.52 -16.04 9.07
N ALA A 822 -6.89 -16.12 10.24
CA ALA A 822 -6.09 -15.02 10.80
C ALA A 822 -4.70 -15.01 10.17
N VAL A 823 -4.62 -14.49 8.93
CA VAL A 823 -3.44 -14.58 8.06
C VAL A 823 -3.07 -13.26 7.38
N ILE A 824 -3.78 -12.16 7.61
CA ILE A 824 -3.36 -10.86 7.08
C ILE A 824 -2.23 -10.34 7.96
N ASP A 825 -1.09 -10.01 7.35
CA ASP A 825 0.06 -9.45 8.08
C ASP A 825 -0.36 -8.22 8.88
N SER A 826 0.12 -8.19 10.12
CA SER A 826 -0.17 -7.15 11.10
C SER A 826 0.91 -6.06 11.17
N GLU A 827 2.04 -6.27 10.47
CA GLU A 827 3.31 -5.53 10.50
C GLU A 827 4.02 -5.55 11.86
N TYR A 828 3.25 -5.41 12.96
CA TYR A 828 3.70 -5.53 14.34
C TYR A 828 2.69 -6.32 15.17
N GLY A 829 2.95 -7.63 15.36
CA GLY A 829 2.16 -8.52 16.21
C GLY A 829 1.74 -9.83 15.53
N ALA A 830 0.65 -10.42 16.04
CA ALA A 830 0.06 -11.63 15.47
C ALA A 830 -0.85 -11.31 14.27
N ASP A 831 -0.85 -12.21 13.29
CA ASP A 831 -1.64 -12.10 12.06
C ASP A 831 -3.15 -11.92 12.33
N ARG A 832 -3.81 -11.14 11.47
CA ARG A 832 -5.17 -10.65 11.67
C ARG A 832 -6.11 -11.28 10.64
N ARG A 833 -7.39 -11.43 11.00
CA ARG A 833 -8.42 -11.94 10.08
C ARG A 833 -9.02 -10.85 9.17
N THR A 834 -8.98 -9.60 9.65
CA THR A 834 -9.52 -8.42 9.00
C THR A 834 -8.53 -7.27 9.17
N SER A 835 -8.33 -6.46 8.13
CA SER A 835 -7.50 -5.27 8.15
C SER A 835 -8.06 -4.20 7.20
N MET A 836 -7.95 -2.93 7.57
CA MET A 836 -8.46 -1.79 6.81
C MET A 836 -7.29 -0.88 6.44
N LYS A 837 -7.23 -0.42 5.18
CA LYS A 837 -6.20 0.49 4.68
C LYS A 837 -6.78 1.49 3.68
N SER A 838 -6.22 2.70 3.67
CA SER A 838 -6.50 3.73 2.68
C SER A 838 -5.59 3.60 1.45
N THR A 839 -6.03 4.05 0.29
CA THR A 839 -5.16 4.13 -0.90
C THR A 839 -4.09 5.22 -0.75
N SER A 840 -2.85 4.88 -1.11
CA SER A 840 -1.66 5.70 -0.91
C SER A 840 -1.58 6.92 -1.84
N GLY A 841 -1.11 8.05 -1.31
CA GLY A 841 -0.75 9.25 -2.07
C GLY A 841 0.73 9.35 -2.43
N SER A 842 1.54 8.31 -2.16
CA SER A 842 2.96 8.29 -2.56
C SER A 842 3.10 8.07 -4.08
N LYS A 843 4.25 8.45 -4.65
CA LYS A 843 4.51 8.25 -6.09
C LYS A 843 4.67 6.78 -6.49
N SER A 844 5.09 5.91 -5.56
CA SER A 844 5.37 4.49 -5.82
C SER A 844 4.15 3.59 -5.69
N SER A 845 3.14 4.00 -4.91
CA SER A 845 1.89 3.25 -4.71
C SER A 845 0.63 4.11 -4.96
N TRP A 846 0.72 5.06 -5.89
CA TRP A 846 -0.32 6.06 -6.13
C TRP A 846 -1.71 5.44 -6.39
N GLY A 847 -2.65 5.73 -5.50
CA GLY A 847 -4.03 5.24 -5.57
C GLY A 847 -4.20 3.75 -5.29
N THR A 848 -3.20 3.08 -4.68
CA THR A 848 -3.29 1.66 -4.28
C THR A 848 -3.24 1.44 -2.78
N ALA A 849 -3.89 0.37 -2.31
CA ALA A 849 -3.83 -0.14 -0.94
C ALA A 849 -3.45 -1.62 -0.98
N SER A 850 -2.48 -2.04 -0.16
CA SER A 850 -1.91 -3.40 -0.22
C SER A 850 -1.74 -4.07 1.15
N TRP A 851 -1.97 -5.39 1.16
CA TRP A 851 -1.85 -6.28 2.31
C TRP A 851 -1.02 -7.52 1.94
N ARG A 852 -0.29 -8.07 2.91
CA ARG A 852 0.39 -9.38 2.79
C ARG A 852 -0.47 -10.47 3.43
N ILE A 853 -0.41 -11.68 2.90
CA ILE A 853 -1.21 -12.85 3.27
C ILE A 853 -0.29 -13.98 3.71
N ASN A 854 -0.12 -14.06 5.02
CA ASN A 854 0.70 -14.99 5.77
C ASN A 854 0.02 -16.37 5.90
N SER A 855 -0.24 -17.02 4.76
CA SER A 855 -0.80 -18.37 4.71
C SER A 855 -0.05 -19.25 3.70
N ASP A 856 0.06 -20.53 4.02
CA ASP A 856 0.48 -21.58 3.11
C ASP A 856 -0.71 -22.25 2.40
N GLU A 857 -1.97 -21.88 2.69
CA GLU A 857 -3.18 -22.44 2.07
C GLU A 857 -4.07 -21.39 1.38
N GLU A 858 -4.81 -21.82 0.35
CA GLU A 858 -5.67 -20.95 -0.47
C GLU A 858 -6.63 -20.10 0.37
N GLN A 859 -6.78 -18.82 0.03
CA GLN A 859 -7.64 -17.88 0.75
C GLN A 859 -8.83 -17.41 -0.08
N VAL A 860 -10.00 -17.35 0.54
CA VAL A 860 -11.19 -16.63 0.07
C VAL A 860 -11.18 -15.26 0.74
N LEU A 861 -10.92 -14.23 -0.07
CA LEU A 861 -10.74 -12.86 0.38
C LEU A 861 -12.02 -12.08 0.11
N LYS A 862 -12.56 -11.42 1.14
CA LYS A 862 -13.57 -10.37 1.00
C LYS A 862 -12.88 -9.00 1.03
N LEU A 863 -13.25 -8.14 0.09
CA LEU A 863 -12.85 -6.74 -0.01
C LEU A 863 -14.12 -5.87 0.01
N GLU A 864 -14.11 -4.73 0.72
CA GLU A 864 -15.26 -3.82 0.82
C GLU A 864 -14.80 -2.35 0.89
N GLU A 865 -15.39 -1.49 0.05
CA GLU A 865 -15.08 -0.06 -0.01
C GLU A 865 -15.89 0.75 1.01
N THR A 866 -15.26 1.73 1.66
CA THR A 866 -15.98 2.80 2.36
C THR A 866 -16.29 3.93 1.38
N GLN A 867 -17.51 3.94 0.84
CA GLN A 867 -17.96 4.91 -0.17
C GLN A 867 -17.81 6.37 0.32
N GLN A 868 -16.96 7.16 -0.35
CA GLN A 868 -16.87 8.60 -0.08
C GLN A 868 -18.12 9.36 -0.59
N THR A 869 -18.52 10.40 0.14
CA THR A 869 -19.60 11.33 -0.19
C THR A 869 -19.40 12.01 -1.54
N GLY A 870 -20.44 12.07 -2.38
CA GLY A 870 -20.40 12.73 -3.70
C GLY A 870 -19.94 11.82 -4.84
N PHE A 871 -19.66 10.55 -4.56
CA PHE A 871 -19.29 9.53 -5.53
C PHE A 871 -20.22 8.31 -5.42
N ASN A 872 -20.28 7.52 -6.49
CA ASN A 872 -20.94 6.21 -6.51
C ASN A 872 -20.02 5.17 -7.17
N LEU A 873 -20.13 3.91 -6.74
CA LEU A 873 -19.45 2.76 -7.35
C LEU A 873 -19.87 2.52 -8.80
N PHE A 874 -18.88 2.47 -9.70
CA PHE A 874 -19.06 2.09 -11.11
C PHE A 874 -18.88 0.58 -11.26
N LYS A 875 -19.85 -0.10 -11.90
CA LYS A 875 -19.88 -1.57 -12.00
C LYS A 875 -19.65 -2.05 -13.43
N THR A 876 -18.46 -2.56 -13.72
CA THR A 876 -18.14 -3.23 -15.00
C THR A 876 -18.79 -4.62 -15.03
N ASP A 877 -19.54 -4.94 -16.09
CA ASP A 877 -20.25 -6.22 -16.24
C ASP A 877 -21.09 -6.64 -15.01
N SER A 878 -21.69 -5.65 -14.34
CA SER A 878 -22.41 -5.79 -13.06
C SER A 878 -21.57 -6.25 -11.85
N LYS A 879 -20.24 -6.37 -11.99
CA LYS A 879 -19.30 -6.66 -10.90
C LYS A 879 -18.92 -5.38 -10.15
N ASN A 880 -18.68 -5.48 -8.85
CA ASN A 880 -18.23 -4.36 -8.00
C ASN A 880 -16.73 -4.03 -8.19
N ALA A 881 -15.96 -4.91 -8.83
CA ALA A 881 -14.54 -4.74 -9.13
C ALA A 881 -14.15 -5.57 -10.36
N VAL A 882 -13.01 -5.26 -10.97
CA VAL A 882 -12.32 -6.13 -11.95
C VAL A 882 -11.01 -6.59 -11.33
N CYS A 883 -10.79 -7.90 -11.24
CA CYS A 883 -9.59 -8.45 -10.60
C CYS A 883 -8.80 -9.37 -11.53
N THR A 884 -7.50 -9.46 -11.26
CA THR A 884 -6.58 -10.47 -11.75
C THR A 884 -5.90 -11.19 -10.59
N GLN A 885 -5.34 -12.35 -10.86
CA GLN A 885 -4.32 -12.97 -10.03
C GLN A 885 -3.09 -13.27 -10.88
N GLU A 886 -1.91 -13.16 -10.29
CA GLU A 886 -0.66 -13.61 -10.88
C GLU A 886 -0.12 -14.79 -10.09
N ILE A 887 0.17 -15.89 -10.78
CA ILE A 887 0.66 -17.13 -10.19
C ILE A 887 1.56 -17.84 -11.18
N ASP A 888 2.71 -18.32 -10.71
CA ASP A 888 3.78 -18.90 -11.54
C ASP A 888 4.24 -17.98 -12.71
N GLY A 889 4.16 -16.66 -12.52
CA GLY A 889 4.47 -15.65 -13.54
C GLY A 889 3.39 -15.43 -14.61
N GLU A 890 2.24 -16.10 -14.52
CA GLU A 890 1.12 -15.93 -15.46
C GLU A 890 -0.02 -15.11 -14.82
N THR A 891 -0.16 -13.84 -15.22
CA THR A 891 -1.32 -13.00 -14.88
C THR A 891 -2.59 -13.51 -15.57
N LYS A 892 -3.65 -13.77 -14.80
CA LYS A 892 -4.94 -14.33 -15.25
C LYS A 892 -6.13 -13.52 -14.70
N PRO A 893 -7.23 -13.34 -15.45
CA PRO A 893 -8.47 -12.79 -14.90
C PRO A 893 -8.97 -13.62 -13.71
N LEU A 894 -9.48 -12.93 -12.68
CA LEU A 894 -9.95 -13.53 -11.44
C LEU A 894 -11.45 -13.27 -11.25
N GLU A 895 -12.23 -14.33 -11.06
CA GLU A 895 -13.69 -14.23 -10.95
C GLU A 895 -14.12 -13.49 -9.67
N VAL A 896 -14.83 -12.38 -9.86
CA VAL A 896 -15.31 -11.51 -8.78
C VAL A 896 -16.76 -11.86 -8.43
N THR A 897 -17.04 -12.12 -7.16
CA THR A 897 -18.42 -12.33 -6.65
C THR A 897 -18.82 -11.15 -5.77
N ASN A 898 -19.85 -10.39 -6.14
CA ASN A 898 -20.33 -9.26 -5.32
C ASN A 898 -20.83 -9.74 -3.94
N ASP A 899 -20.56 -8.95 -2.90
CA ASP A 899 -20.94 -9.22 -1.51
C ASP A 899 -21.52 -7.94 -0.87
N GLY A 900 -22.74 -7.60 -1.27
CA GLY A 900 -23.38 -6.32 -0.97
C GLY A 900 -23.13 -5.26 -2.05
N ASP A 901 -23.51 -4.01 -1.77
CA ASP A 901 -23.46 -2.93 -2.76
C ASP A 901 -22.04 -2.43 -3.05
N LEU A 902 -21.15 -2.48 -2.04
CA LEU A 902 -19.77 -1.98 -2.04
C LEU A 902 -18.70 -3.07 -1.83
N GLY A 903 -19.13 -4.30 -1.50
CA GLY A 903 -18.27 -5.43 -1.18
C GLY A 903 -18.16 -6.46 -2.30
N PHE A 904 -17.08 -7.22 -2.34
CA PHE A 904 -16.87 -8.34 -3.24
C PHE A 904 -15.93 -9.40 -2.66
N LYS A 905 -15.90 -10.57 -3.29
CA LYS A 905 -15.11 -11.74 -2.91
C LYS A 905 -14.36 -12.30 -4.10
N VAL A 906 -13.13 -12.75 -3.83
CA VAL A 906 -12.23 -13.42 -4.78
C VAL A 906 -11.53 -14.60 -4.10
N LYS A 907 -11.00 -15.54 -4.88
CA LYS A 907 -10.22 -16.68 -4.38
C LYS A 907 -8.76 -16.55 -4.79
N MET A 908 -7.88 -16.32 -3.84
CA MET A 908 -6.43 -16.36 -4.03
C MET A 908 -5.97 -17.82 -4.17
N ALA A 909 -5.48 -18.19 -5.35
CA ALA A 909 -4.98 -19.53 -5.64
C ALA A 909 -3.58 -19.78 -5.03
N LYS A 910 -3.21 -21.06 -4.95
CA LYS A 910 -1.92 -21.58 -4.48
C LYS A 910 -1.24 -22.40 -5.58
N SER A 911 0.08 -22.27 -5.72
CA SER A 911 0.90 -23.13 -6.58
C SER A 911 2.22 -23.45 -5.88
N GLY A 912 2.61 -24.72 -5.86
CA GLY A 912 3.73 -25.20 -5.05
C GLY A 912 3.58 -24.81 -3.57
N MET A 913 4.43 -23.90 -3.11
CA MET A 913 4.42 -23.31 -1.77
C MET A 913 4.02 -21.82 -1.76
N GLY A 914 3.77 -21.22 -2.93
CA GLY A 914 3.41 -19.81 -3.07
C GLY A 914 1.90 -19.57 -3.17
N LEU A 915 1.45 -18.44 -2.64
CA LEU A 915 0.15 -17.86 -2.93
C LEU A 915 0.25 -16.87 -4.09
N ALA A 916 -0.81 -16.77 -4.89
CA ALA A 916 -0.90 -15.78 -5.97
C ALA A 916 -0.82 -14.33 -5.44
N SER A 917 -0.28 -13.41 -6.24
CA SER A 917 -0.53 -11.97 -6.07
C SER A 917 -1.90 -11.64 -6.65
N VAL A 918 -2.80 -11.03 -5.87
CA VAL A 918 -4.15 -10.64 -6.32
C VAL A 918 -4.22 -9.12 -6.48
N SER A 919 -4.64 -8.66 -7.66
CA SER A 919 -4.80 -7.23 -7.97
C SER A 919 -6.24 -6.94 -8.38
N CYS A 920 -6.85 -5.90 -7.83
CA CYS A 920 -8.25 -5.54 -8.06
C CYS A 920 -8.41 -4.04 -8.33
N VAL A 921 -9.07 -3.68 -9.43
CA VAL A 921 -9.44 -2.29 -9.75
C VAL A 921 -10.89 -2.03 -9.34
N VAL A 922 -11.10 -0.97 -8.56
CA VAL A 922 -12.41 -0.53 -8.08
C VAL A 922 -12.65 0.91 -8.52
N SER A 923 -13.60 1.12 -9.43
CA SER A 923 -13.84 2.41 -10.08
C SER A 923 -15.07 3.13 -9.52
N ASN A 924 -15.01 4.43 -9.25
CA ASN A 924 -16.18 5.26 -8.89
C ASN A 924 -16.36 6.40 -9.88
N TYR A 925 -17.58 6.93 -10.02
CA TYR A 925 -17.81 8.20 -10.72
C TYR A 925 -18.21 9.31 -9.75
N GLU A 926 -17.74 10.53 -10.04
CA GLU A 926 -18.18 11.73 -9.34
C GLU A 926 -19.61 12.11 -9.76
N GLU A 927 -20.49 12.34 -8.81
CA GLU A 927 -21.87 12.76 -9.06
C GLU A 927 -22.03 14.28 -8.92
N LYS A 928 -21.35 15.02 -9.82
CA LYS A 928 -21.66 16.45 -10.02
C LYS A 928 -23.12 16.63 -10.44
N ASP A 929 -23.77 17.58 -9.77
CA ASP A 929 -25.12 18.08 -10.07
C ASP A 929 -26.24 17.03 -10.16
N SER A 930 -26.29 16.09 -9.22
CA SER A 930 -27.56 15.43 -8.87
C SER A 930 -28.60 16.49 -8.45
N PRO A 931 -29.75 16.62 -9.14
CA PRO A 931 -30.72 17.66 -8.82
C PRO A 931 -31.32 17.38 -7.44
N LYS A 932 -31.10 18.30 -6.49
CA LYS A 932 -31.61 18.18 -5.12
C LYS A 932 -33.07 17.74 -5.12
N GLY A 933 -33.37 16.71 -4.33
CA GLY A 933 -34.75 16.38 -3.99
C GLY A 933 -35.34 17.47 -3.09
N LYS A 934 -36.66 17.54 -3.00
CA LYS A 934 -37.35 18.39 -2.03
C LYS A 934 -38.46 17.63 -1.34
N LEU A 935 -38.24 17.30 -0.07
CA LEU A 935 -39.20 16.58 0.75
C LEU A 935 -40.15 17.58 1.41
N THR A 936 -41.42 17.53 1.00
CA THR A 936 -42.50 18.38 1.51
C THR A 936 -43.30 17.64 2.56
N PHE A 937 -43.45 18.23 3.75
CA PHE A 937 -44.21 17.65 4.84
C PHE A 937 -45.66 18.11 4.80
N LYS A 938 -46.58 17.19 5.07
CA LYS A 938 -47.98 17.48 5.37
C LYS A 938 -48.32 16.88 6.73
N LYS A 939 -49.07 17.61 7.54
CA LYS A 939 -49.70 17.05 8.75
C LYS A 939 -51.16 16.76 8.43
N ALA A 940 -51.67 15.65 8.93
CA ALA A 940 -53.07 15.29 8.82
C ALA A 940 -53.66 14.85 10.18
N GLN A 941 -54.99 14.92 10.26
CA GLN A 941 -55.80 14.36 11.35
C GLN A 941 -56.86 13.41 10.80
N TYR A 942 -57.18 12.35 11.55
CA TYR A 942 -58.37 11.54 11.28
C TYR A 942 -59.64 12.22 11.84
N GLY A 943 -60.45 12.78 10.94
CA GLY A 943 -61.76 13.35 11.22
C GLY A 943 -62.92 12.41 10.92
N ALA A 944 -64.14 12.84 11.21
CA ALA A 944 -65.37 12.04 11.00
C ALA A 944 -65.68 11.71 9.53
N ASN A 945 -65.03 12.39 8.58
CA ASN A 945 -65.23 12.23 7.13
C ASN A 945 -63.98 11.64 6.42
N GLY A 946 -62.95 11.21 7.16
CA GLY A 946 -61.67 10.75 6.62
C GLY A 946 -60.49 11.59 7.07
N GLU A 947 -59.41 11.55 6.29
CA GLU A 947 -58.17 12.28 6.56
C GLU A 947 -58.27 13.76 6.12
N GLU A 948 -57.90 14.68 7.02
CA GLU A 948 -57.92 16.13 6.78
C GLU A 948 -56.51 16.71 6.96
N ILE A 949 -56.00 17.38 5.92
CA ILE A 949 -54.67 18.03 5.94
C ILE A 949 -54.74 19.35 6.71
N LEU A 950 -53.78 19.58 7.61
CA LEU A 950 -53.68 20.77 8.45
C LEU A 950 -52.71 21.81 7.86
N ASP A 951 -53.17 23.06 7.74
CA ASP A 951 -52.34 24.20 7.36
C ASP A 951 -51.14 24.38 8.29
N ASN A 952 -49.98 24.74 7.72
CA ASN A 952 -48.72 24.98 8.46
C ASN A 952 -48.35 23.85 9.44
N LEU A 953 -48.64 22.60 9.06
CA LEU A 953 -48.45 21.38 9.86
C LEU A 953 -49.29 21.35 11.16
N GLY A 954 -50.34 22.17 11.29
CA GLY A 954 -51.15 22.26 12.52
C GLY A 954 -50.39 22.77 13.75
N GLY A 955 -49.18 23.31 13.58
CA GLY A 955 -48.27 23.64 14.68
C GLY A 955 -47.36 22.48 15.13
N ALA A 956 -47.36 21.35 14.41
CA ALA A 956 -46.48 20.22 14.69
C ALA A 956 -44.99 20.53 14.43
N ALA A 957 -44.12 19.70 15.00
CA ALA A 957 -42.69 19.72 14.75
C ALA A 957 -42.13 18.28 14.69
N PHE A 958 -41.12 18.08 13.83
CA PHE A 958 -40.50 16.77 13.61
C PHE A 958 -38.97 16.86 13.64
N GLU A 959 -38.34 15.74 13.92
CA GLU A 959 -36.92 15.49 13.75
C GLU A 959 -36.72 14.22 12.93
N ILE A 960 -35.77 14.24 11.99
CA ILE A 960 -35.45 13.11 11.12
C ILE A 960 -34.06 12.61 11.50
N TYR A 961 -33.97 11.36 11.93
CA TYR A 961 -32.72 10.70 12.29
C TYR A 961 -32.32 9.68 11.21
N ALA A 962 -31.02 9.53 10.97
CA ALA A 962 -30.50 8.42 10.17
C ALA A 962 -30.68 7.09 10.91
N ALA A 963 -30.78 5.98 10.17
CA ALA A 963 -30.77 4.66 10.78
C ALA A 963 -29.35 4.21 11.17
N ALA A 964 -29.19 3.69 12.39
CA ALA A 964 -28.03 2.92 12.83
C ALA A 964 -28.52 1.65 13.54
N ASN A 965 -27.91 0.49 13.25
CA ASN A 965 -28.28 -0.81 13.86
C ASN A 965 -29.79 -1.11 13.83
N GLY A 966 -30.46 -0.73 12.74
CA GLY A 966 -31.91 -0.92 12.54
C GLY A 966 -32.81 0.03 13.34
N LYS A 967 -32.28 1.05 14.01
CA LYS A 967 -33.00 2.02 14.87
C LYS A 967 -32.64 3.47 14.49
N PRO A 968 -33.40 4.50 14.92
CA PRO A 968 -32.94 5.89 14.86
C PRO A 968 -31.63 6.07 15.63
N ASN A 969 -30.65 6.72 15.02
CA ASN A 969 -29.39 7.11 15.68
C ASN A 969 -29.58 8.37 16.53
N PHE A 970 -30.03 8.21 17.78
CA PHE A 970 -30.18 9.32 18.74
C PHE A 970 -28.87 9.85 19.34
N GLU A 971 -27.75 9.15 19.13
CA GLU A 971 -26.41 9.59 19.55
C GLU A 971 -25.86 10.63 18.55
N GLY A 972 -26.28 10.53 17.28
CA GLY A 972 -26.15 11.58 16.28
C GLY A 972 -27.20 12.70 16.44
N ARG A 973 -26.88 13.89 15.92
CA ARG A 973 -27.87 14.98 15.76
C ARG A 973 -28.93 14.59 14.71
N PRO A 974 -30.17 15.10 14.82
CA PRO A 974 -31.15 14.93 13.75
C PRO A 974 -30.62 15.52 12.43
N VAL A 975 -30.75 14.75 11.36
CA VAL A 975 -30.36 15.09 9.98
C VAL A 975 -31.16 16.30 9.49
N PHE A 976 -32.43 16.39 9.89
CA PHE A 976 -33.29 17.54 9.69
C PHE A 976 -34.16 17.79 10.93
N SER A 977 -34.22 19.03 11.40
CA SER A 977 -35.28 19.51 12.30
C SER A 977 -36.31 20.32 11.51
N ILE A 978 -37.58 20.03 11.74
CA ILE A 978 -38.74 20.59 11.05
C ILE A 978 -39.58 21.33 12.09
N GLU A 979 -39.43 22.65 12.14
CA GLU A 979 -40.16 23.53 13.06
C GLU A 979 -41.57 23.87 12.53
N PRO A 980 -42.50 24.34 13.39
CA PRO A 980 -43.84 24.75 12.97
C PRO A 980 -43.81 25.79 11.84
N GLY A 981 -44.46 25.48 10.72
CA GLY A 981 -44.45 26.30 9.50
C GLY A 981 -43.32 26.00 8.50
N LYS A 982 -42.30 25.20 8.84
CA LYS A 982 -41.26 24.73 7.91
C LYS A 982 -41.78 23.54 7.10
N THR A 983 -42.54 23.79 6.04
CA THR A 983 -43.24 22.74 5.28
C THR A 983 -42.37 21.90 4.33
N SER A 984 -41.07 22.16 4.19
CA SER A 984 -40.17 21.34 3.35
C SER A 984 -38.69 21.41 3.74
N VAL A 985 -37.91 20.42 3.28
CA VAL A 985 -36.44 20.43 3.30
C VAL A 985 -35.87 20.00 1.94
N ASP A 986 -34.68 20.51 1.63
CA ASP A 986 -33.83 19.99 0.55
C ASP A 986 -33.32 18.59 0.93
N ILE A 987 -33.19 17.71 -0.08
CA ILE A 987 -32.62 16.36 0.03
C ILE A 987 -31.41 16.26 -0.90
N ASP A 988 -30.29 15.84 -0.34
CA ASP A 988 -28.98 15.73 -1.00
C ASP A 988 -28.37 14.32 -0.93
N LYS A 989 -29.08 13.36 -0.31
CA LYS A 989 -28.59 12.00 -0.03
C LYS A 989 -29.72 10.98 0.09
N THR A 990 -29.41 9.75 -0.29
CA THR A 990 -30.24 8.55 -0.09
C THR A 990 -30.06 7.97 1.32
N GLY A 991 -30.87 6.98 1.68
CA GLY A 991 -30.73 6.19 2.90
C GLY A 991 -32.06 5.83 3.57
N THR A 992 -31.97 5.06 4.65
CA THR A 992 -33.09 4.81 5.57
C THR A 992 -33.08 5.83 6.70
N PHE A 993 -34.25 6.41 6.96
CA PHE A 993 -34.47 7.44 7.96
C PHE A 993 -35.64 7.10 8.89
N TYR A 994 -35.64 7.74 10.05
CA TYR A 994 -36.69 7.67 11.04
C TYR A 994 -37.23 9.08 11.32
N LEU A 995 -38.52 9.29 11.05
CA LEU A 995 -39.23 10.48 11.48
C LEU A 995 -39.67 10.31 12.94
N VAL A 996 -39.37 11.31 13.76
CA VAL A 996 -39.77 11.44 15.16
C VAL A 996 -40.59 12.72 15.26
N GLU A 997 -41.82 12.62 15.76
CA GLU A 997 -42.59 13.82 16.07
C GLU A 997 -42.20 14.34 17.45
N THR A 998 -41.80 15.61 17.51
CA THR A 998 -41.37 16.29 18.74
C THR A 998 -42.41 17.27 19.27
N ARG A 999 -43.44 17.57 18.47
CA ARG A 999 -44.64 18.31 18.87
C ARG A 999 -45.82 17.92 17.99
N ALA A 1000 -46.93 17.52 18.57
CA ALA A 1000 -48.19 17.30 17.86
C ALA A 1000 -49.01 18.60 17.74
N PRO A 1001 -49.97 18.68 16.80
CA PRO A 1001 -50.97 19.75 16.74
C PRO A 1001 -51.83 19.84 18.00
N SER A 1002 -52.37 21.03 18.26
CA SER A 1002 -53.24 21.27 19.43
C SER A 1002 -54.51 20.39 19.38
N GLY A 1003 -54.67 19.52 20.37
CA GLY A 1003 -55.80 18.59 20.48
C GLY A 1003 -55.57 17.22 19.83
N LEU A 1004 -54.39 16.94 19.28
CA LEU A 1004 -53.98 15.62 18.78
C LEU A 1004 -52.95 14.97 19.71
N ASN A 1005 -52.68 13.67 19.52
CA ASN A 1005 -51.64 12.94 20.24
C ASN A 1005 -50.38 12.78 19.37
N LEU A 1006 -49.21 12.92 19.99
CA LEU A 1006 -47.91 12.59 19.38
C LEU A 1006 -47.88 11.17 18.79
N LEU A 1007 -47.16 10.99 17.69
CA LEU A 1007 -46.81 9.67 17.18
C LEU A 1007 -46.23 8.77 18.30
N PRO A 1008 -46.73 7.54 18.49
CA PRO A 1008 -46.36 6.71 19.65
C PRO A 1008 -44.97 6.07 19.55
N ARG A 1009 -44.28 6.21 18.40
CA ARG A 1009 -42.92 5.71 18.14
C ARG A 1009 -42.32 6.39 16.90
N PRO A 1010 -40.98 6.39 16.75
CA PRO A 1010 -40.33 6.73 15.49
C PRO A 1010 -40.86 5.87 14.32
N VAL A 1011 -41.03 6.48 13.15
CA VAL A 1011 -41.57 5.84 11.95
C VAL A 1011 -40.54 5.83 10.83
N LYS A 1012 -40.26 4.64 10.28
CA LYS A 1012 -39.26 4.42 9.24
C LYS A 1012 -39.78 4.89 7.87
N PHE A 1013 -38.91 5.52 7.08
CA PHE A 1013 -39.08 5.75 5.65
C PHE A 1013 -37.73 5.66 4.95
N ASN A 1014 -37.72 5.52 3.62
CA ASN A 1014 -36.49 5.47 2.82
C ASN A 1014 -36.49 6.56 1.74
N ILE A 1015 -35.30 7.08 1.45
CA ILE A 1015 -35.03 7.91 0.28
C ILE A 1015 -34.09 7.12 -0.63
N THR A 1016 -34.52 6.85 -1.86
CA THR A 1016 -33.75 6.16 -2.89
C THR A 1016 -33.52 7.07 -4.10
N MET A 1017 -32.66 6.66 -5.03
CA MET A 1017 -32.62 7.23 -6.38
C MET A 1017 -33.34 6.29 -7.34
N GLU A 1018 -34.20 6.83 -8.20
CA GLU A 1018 -34.92 6.07 -9.23
C GLU A 1018 -34.96 6.90 -10.51
N SER A 1019 -34.49 6.35 -11.63
CA SER A 1019 -34.43 7.02 -12.94
C SER A 1019 -33.72 8.40 -12.96
N GLY A 1020 -32.84 8.66 -12.00
CA GLY A 1020 -32.11 9.93 -11.86
C GLY A 1020 -32.76 10.98 -10.94
N GLU A 1021 -33.89 10.68 -10.31
CA GLU A 1021 -34.51 11.52 -9.28
C GLU A 1021 -34.53 10.85 -7.90
N PHE A 1022 -34.46 11.64 -6.83
CA PHE A 1022 -34.74 11.15 -5.48
C PHE A 1022 -36.20 10.70 -5.37
N LYS A 1023 -36.47 9.59 -4.68
CA LYS A 1023 -37.81 9.04 -4.44
C LYS A 1023 -38.00 8.74 -2.96
N VAL A 1024 -39.14 9.14 -2.41
CA VAL A 1024 -39.51 8.83 -1.02
C VAL A 1024 -40.44 7.62 -0.97
N SER A 1025 -40.21 6.71 -0.03
CA SER A 1025 -40.99 5.47 0.13
C SER A 1025 -41.12 5.07 1.61
N VAL A 1026 -42.13 4.25 1.91
CA VAL A 1026 -42.38 3.65 3.23
C VAL A 1026 -42.56 2.14 3.03
N ASP A 1027 -42.10 1.34 4.01
CA ASP A 1027 -42.15 -0.12 3.92
C ASP A 1027 -43.61 -0.63 4.06
N GLY A 1028 -44.18 -1.15 2.98
CA GLY A 1028 -45.52 -1.76 2.93
C GLY A 1028 -46.65 -0.79 2.58
N GLU A 1029 -47.72 -1.31 1.96
CA GLU A 1029 -48.82 -0.48 1.41
C GLU A 1029 -49.73 0.16 2.47
N GLU A 1030 -49.69 -0.29 3.73
CA GLU A 1030 -50.47 0.28 4.85
C GLU A 1030 -49.58 0.64 6.05
N ASN A 1031 -49.03 1.86 6.06
CA ASN A 1031 -48.51 2.49 7.29
C ASN A 1031 -49.49 3.59 7.74
N PRO A 1032 -50.33 3.36 8.77
CA PRO A 1032 -51.45 4.24 9.12
C PRO A 1032 -51.04 5.58 9.76
N PHE A 1033 -49.74 5.84 9.91
CA PHE A 1033 -49.19 7.08 10.47
C PHE A 1033 -48.38 7.90 9.45
N LEU A 1034 -48.00 7.31 8.31
CA LEU A 1034 -47.01 7.88 7.40
C LEU A 1034 -47.21 7.41 5.95
N ALA A 1035 -47.67 8.32 5.09
CA ALA A 1035 -47.78 8.09 3.64
C ALA A 1035 -46.70 8.86 2.87
N ALA A 1036 -46.08 8.22 1.88
CA ALA A 1036 -45.03 8.78 1.04
C ALA A 1036 -45.41 8.74 -0.44
N SER A 1037 -45.03 9.76 -1.22
CA SER A 1037 -45.30 9.83 -2.66
C SER A 1037 -44.38 10.82 -3.38
N GLY A 1038 -44.25 10.67 -4.70
CA GLY A 1038 -43.55 11.62 -5.57
C GLY A 1038 -42.03 11.42 -5.64
N THR A 1039 -41.43 12.15 -6.59
CA THR A 1039 -39.99 12.11 -6.92
C THR A 1039 -39.43 13.53 -7.08
N GLY A 1040 -38.11 13.66 -7.03
CA GLY A 1040 -37.36 14.89 -7.25
C GLY A 1040 -37.83 16.03 -6.35
N GLN A 1041 -38.28 17.12 -6.97
CA GLN A 1041 -38.82 18.31 -6.29
C GLN A 1041 -40.25 18.12 -5.75
N ASN A 1042 -40.91 17.00 -6.07
CA ASN A 1042 -42.31 16.72 -5.74
C ASN A 1042 -42.48 15.63 -4.66
N MET A 1043 -41.43 15.28 -3.92
CA MET A 1043 -41.55 14.31 -2.82
C MET A 1043 -42.45 14.86 -1.70
N VAL A 1044 -43.42 14.06 -1.25
CA VAL A 1044 -44.36 14.41 -0.18
C VAL A 1044 -44.38 13.31 0.87
N LEU A 1045 -44.27 13.72 2.14
CA LEU A 1045 -44.43 12.87 3.32
C LEU A 1045 -45.60 13.41 4.16
N THR A 1046 -46.69 12.65 4.25
CA THR A 1046 -47.88 12.99 5.06
C THR A 1046 -47.83 12.22 6.37
N VAL A 1047 -47.91 12.94 7.49
CA VAL A 1047 -47.87 12.39 8.86
C VAL A 1047 -49.23 12.57 9.53
N THR A 1048 -49.83 11.50 10.05
CA THR A 1048 -51.27 11.47 10.39
C THR A 1048 -51.52 11.09 11.86
N ASP A 1049 -52.22 11.96 12.60
CA ASP A 1049 -52.49 11.79 14.04
C ASP A 1049 -53.93 11.41 14.36
N THR A 1050 -54.12 11.00 15.62
CA THR A 1050 -55.41 10.77 16.25
C THR A 1050 -55.73 11.85 17.29
N MET A 1051 -57.01 12.17 17.46
CA MET A 1051 -57.47 13.16 18.44
C MET A 1051 -57.22 12.75 19.90
N SER A 1052 -56.92 13.73 20.74
CA SER A 1052 -56.71 13.52 22.17
C SER A 1052 -58.03 13.57 22.95
N GLY A 1053 -58.35 12.46 23.62
CA GLY A 1053 -59.13 12.55 24.88
C GLY A 1053 -60.66 12.43 24.82
N LYS A 1054 -61.25 11.60 23.94
CA LYS A 1054 -62.52 10.90 24.27
C LYS A 1054 -62.67 9.59 23.50
N LEU A 1055 -62.87 8.49 24.22
CA LEU A 1055 -63.07 7.15 23.65
C LEU A 1055 -64.23 7.14 22.65
N PRO A 1056 -64.02 6.76 21.37
CA PRO A 1056 -65.13 6.41 20.49
C PRO A 1056 -65.82 5.15 21.03
N LYS A 1057 -67.15 5.22 21.21
CA LYS A 1057 -67.97 4.10 21.70
C LYS A 1057 -68.33 3.10 20.58
N SER A 1058 -67.32 2.64 19.84
CA SER A 1058 -67.38 1.50 18.91
C SER A 1058 -65.98 1.21 18.37
N GLY A 1059 -65.56 -0.04 18.13
CA GLY A 1059 -66.24 -1.29 18.43
C GLY A 1059 -65.36 -2.50 18.10
N GLY A 1060 -64.75 -3.10 19.12
CA GLY A 1060 -63.93 -4.32 19.02
C GLY A 1060 -63.82 -4.97 20.39
N HIS A 1061 -63.94 -6.30 20.47
CA HIS A 1061 -64.12 -6.99 21.75
C HIS A 1061 -62.83 -6.99 22.60
N GLY A 1062 -62.82 -6.15 23.64
CA GLY A 1062 -61.67 -5.97 24.51
C GLY A 1062 -61.27 -7.22 25.31
N PHE A 1063 -59.96 -7.49 25.33
CA PHE A 1063 -59.28 -8.50 26.14
C PHE A 1063 -59.74 -8.56 27.62
N LEU A 1064 -60.15 -7.43 28.20
CA LEU A 1064 -60.71 -7.35 29.56
C LEU A 1064 -61.92 -8.26 29.81
N ALA A 1065 -62.73 -8.57 28.79
CA ALA A 1065 -63.83 -9.54 28.93
C ALA A 1065 -63.32 -10.97 29.19
N TRP A 1066 -62.20 -11.35 28.57
CA TRP A 1066 -61.55 -12.65 28.75
C TRP A 1066 -60.76 -12.71 30.06
N ALA A 1067 -60.08 -11.63 30.44
CA ALA A 1067 -59.39 -11.52 31.72
C ALA A 1067 -60.34 -11.73 32.92
N LEU A 1068 -61.54 -11.14 32.88
CA LEU A 1068 -62.56 -11.32 33.92
C LEU A 1068 -63.18 -12.73 33.92
N PHE A 1069 -63.29 -13.39 32.77
CA PHE A 1069 -63.74 -14.79 32.71
C PHE A 1069 -62.73 -15.76 33.33
N GLY A 1070 -61.43 -15.56 33.07
CA GLY A 1070 -60.36 -16.35 33.69
C GLY A 1070 -60.29 -16.20 35.22
N LEU A 1071 -60.54 -14.99 35.72
CA LEU A 1071 -60.57 -14.70 37.16
C LEU A 1071 -61.78 -15.34 37.88
N LEU A 1072 -62.93 -15.48 37.19
CA LEU A 1072 -64.11 -16.13 37.76
C LEU A 1072 -64.00 -17.66 37.77
N MET A 1073 -63.40 -18.28 36.74
CA MET A 1073 -63.18 -19.73 36.70
C MET A 1073 -62.19 -20.20 37.77
N THR A 1074 -61.15 -19.41 38.07
CA THR A 1074 -60.16 -19.73 39.12
C THR A 1074 -60.72 -19.63 40.53
N VAL A 1075 -61.57 -18.64 40.82
CA VAL A 1075 -62.28 -18.53 42.12
C VAL A 1075 -63.36 -19.62 42.26
N GLY A 1076 -64.05 -19.99 41.17
CA GLY A 1076 -65.02 -21.08 41.17
C GLY A 1076 -64.40 -22.46 41.44
N GLY A 1077 -63.26 -22.77 40.81
CA GLY A 1077 -62.59 -24.07 40.97
C GLY A 1077 -62.06 -24.33 42.38
N PHE A 1078 -61.57 -23.30 43.08
CA PHE A 1078 -60.93 -23.46 44.39
C PHE A 1078 -61.91 -23.87 45.51
N PHE A 1079 -63.22 -23.65 45.34
CA PHE A 1079 -64.23 -23.97 46.35
C PHE A 1079 -64.85 -25.37 46.24
N TRP A 1080 -64.53 -26.15 45.19
CA TRP A 1080 -65.11 -27.51 45.02
C TRP A 1080 -64.18 -28.66 45.45
N ILE A 1081 -62.86 -28.43 45.55
CA ILE A 1081 -61.87 -29.47 45.88
C ILE A 1081 -61.28 -29.30 47.30
N ARG A 1082 -62.08 -28.90 48.28
CA ARG A 1082 -61.70 -29.05 49.71
C ARG A 1082 -62.83 -29.39 50.69
N ARG A 1083 -63.82 -30.18 50.25
CA ARG A 1083 -64.83 -30.77 51.16
C ARG A 1083 -65.07 -32.28 50.97
N ARG A 1084 -63.99 -33.07 50.88
CA ARG A 1084 -64.06 -34.56 51.00
C ARG A 1084 -62.78 -35.24 51.53
N ALA A 1085 -62.23 -34.69 52.62
CA ALA A 1085 -61.22 -35.30 53.49
C ALA A 1085 -61.21 -34.56 54.85
N ALA A 1086 -62.36 -34.35 55.50
CA ALA A 1086 -63.12 -35.34 56.26
C ALA A 1086 -62.71 -35.43 57.75
N ALA A 1087 -62.62 -34.27 58.39
CA ALA A 1087 -62.90 -34.01 59.81
C ALA A 1087 -63.68 -32.67 59.87
#